data_AF-A0A9D9UID8-F1
#
_entry.id   AF-A0A9D9UID8-F1
#
_cell.length_a   1.000
_cell.length_b   1.000
_cell.length_c   1.000
_cell.angle_alpha   90.00
_cell.angle_beta   90.00
_cell.angle_gamma   90.00
#
_symmetry.space_group_name_H-M   'P 1'
#
loop_
_entity.id
_entity.type
_entity.pdbx_description
1 polymer ?
#
loop_
_entity_poly.entity_id
_entity_poly.type
_entity_poly.pdbx_seq_one_letter_code
_entity_poly.pdbx_strand_id
1 'polypeptide(L)'
;MKYYKLVIFSVLIILETSQLFSQCNRANDSLVLVSIYNNCLGNGWTNKTNWLVPGKAISTWYGVKLNTSGCVESFIMSSNKMNGAVPDSIGMLKSLKILTLSNNNLSGNLPVSMGGLVALEELNLSSNKLNGPIHPSFGNMVNLKKMLLNLNNFSGNLPSAIGNLKELVTLHLHQNNFNGPIPATLGNLSKLDELLISQNQLIGSIPAQLGNLTTLRSLILSQNKLTGNIPPEIGNMTNLSFFYADENLFTGNIPNQIGNLTNLKEIWLHKNQLTGNLPSEITNLTKLQKILFNDNKLSGPIPANIGNLSDLISLHLSTNMLTGSIPQSIGNLKKTISLLLGNNMLSGPIPISLGNMTSLINLDLINNKISGEIPSSFGNLLNLKRIYLQNNMLEGCFPSTMLKYCILSESDNLSTVGYNFRQNKDLIFEGDFGRWCAGEGRAKAEIISNAPLCEGSDLILNGSGGLIFSWSGPQGYNSVQQNPVISSVSSDQFGKYTLIVTNENKCTDTTFAIIQSIGIVSASGNGPVCEGVTIELKADGGLSYQWSGPNGFSSTLQNPVLLNAKPEMEGTYTVEIKTNDCTILKNVKIEFVKTADISSNSPVCEGDTILLNVSGGISVSWTGPNSFSSDIKSPVIPVSTLKSDGKYVAVIKNADNCTFSLNIDVVITKREIPDFRDFSGLCDNAQQVDLPGLIDTYSGTWQGTGVSGISQNQVFSPVGLKGLQNLEFVPVSDGRCVGPLKTDIFVSFLNISATEQSPSIDAGDSNGVILIQPEGNTSELTIKYDGPVVGTLKDISTTPAEIKNLSSGDYLISATDIYGCIDTATVTIQYLRPFYFIPNVVSPESDSENSRFYLKGSNIFSYDLSVYDRWGNPVFDEKNMMINDRNSAWIPTINDKGVFVYVLKLETIEGIKVAYGSITVI
;
A
#
# COMPACT_ATOMS: atom_id res chain seq x y z
N MET A 1 -53.78 41.40 77.13
CA MET A 1 -52.55 41.96 76.53
C MET A 1 -51.67 40.89 75.85
N LYS A 2 -52.18 40.21 74.82
CA LYS A 2 -51.39 39.23 74.02
C LYS A 2 -51.85 39.20 72.55
N TYR A 3 -52.10 40.38 71.97
CA TYR A 3 -52.43 40.56 70.54
C TYR A 3 -51.51 41.57 69.83
N TYR A 4 -50.35 41.89 70.43
CA TYR A 4 -49.35 42.84 69.91
C TYR A 4 -47.97 42.21 69.63
N LYS A 5 -47.88 40.88 69.49
CA LYS A 5 -46.61 40.19 69.17
C LYS A 5 -46.66 39.23 67.97
N LEU A 6 -47.74 39.24 67.18
CA LEU A 6 -47.83 38.42 65.95
C LEU A 6 -47.92 39.22 64.64
N VAL A 7 -47.80 40.55 64.68
CA VAL A 7 -47.86 41.43 63.48
C VAL A 7 -46.50 42.09 63.17
N ILE A 8 -45.46 41.84 63.97
CA ILE A 8 -44.11 42.40 63.75
C ILE A 8 -43.10 41.34 63.24
N PHE A 9 -43.45 40.06 63.26
CA PHE A 9 -42.57 38.99 62.71
C PHE A 9 -42.93 38.57 61.27
N SER A 10 -44.04 39.06 60.72
CA SER A 10 -44.47 38.85 59.33
C SER A 10 -44.26 40.08 58.43
N VAL A 11 -43.63 41.15 58.95
CA VAL A 11 -43.27 42.36 58.18
C VAL A 11 -41.74 42.54 58.05
N LEU A 12 -40.93 41.74 58.75
CA LEU A 12 -39.46 41.68 58.54
C LEU A 12 -38.97 40.47 57.74
N ILE A 13 -39.86 39.58 57.27
CA ILE A 13 -39.54 38.48 56.34
C ILE A 13 -40.19 38.70 54.96
N ILE A 14 -40.79 39.88 54.73
CA ILE A 14 -41.29 40.31 53.41
C ILE A 14 -40.46 41.48 52.84
N LEU A 15 -39.26 41.73 53.39
CA LEU A 15 -38.31 42.72 52.87
C LEU A 15 -36.93 42.15 52.50
N GLU A 16 -36.76 40.82 52.52
CA GLU A 16 -35.50 40.16 52.08
C GLU A 16 -35.67 39.06 51.03
N THR A 17 -36.87 38.87 50.45
CA THR A 17 -37.06 37.90 49.35
C THR A 17 -37.83 38.45 48.15
N SER A 18 -37.85 39.77 47.96
CA SER A 18 -38.29 40.37 46.71
C SER A 18 -37.22 41.32 46.18
N GLN A 19 -36.66 40.94 45.03
CA GLN A 19 -35.75 41.70 44.15
C GLN A 19 -34.24 41.50 44.38
N LEU A 20 -33.69 40.50 43.68
CA LEU A 20 -32.52 40.67 42.80
C LEU A 20 -32.39 39.54 41.77
N PHE A 21 -33.52 39.03 41.26
CA PHE A 21 -33.55 38.64 39.85
C PHE A 21 -33.67 39.94 39.08
N SER A 22 -32.66 40.33 38.31
CA SER A 22 -32.66 41.58 37.54
C SER A 22 -33.86 41.58 36.60
N GLN A 23 -34.94 42.23 37.06
CA GLN A 23 -36.13 42.45 36.27
C GLN A 23 -35.69 43.24 35.03
N CYS A 24 -35.89 42.65 33.86
CA CYS A 24 -35.53 43.25 32.59
C CYS A 24 -36.09 44.68 32.48
N ASN A 25 -35.24 45.70 32.51
CA ASN A 25 -35.68 47.09 32.30
C ASN A 25 -35.58 47.42 30.81
N ARG A 26 -36.57 46.97 30.05
CA ARG A 26 -36.66 47.16 28.59
C ARG A 26 -36.61 48.64 28.16
N ALA A 27 -37.06 49.56 29.02
CA ALA A 27 -37.00 51.00 28.76
C ALA A 27 -35.56 51.53 28.84
N ASN A 28 -34.72 50.98 29.73
CA ASN A 28 -33.30 51.34 29.77
C ASN A 28 -32.55 50.78 28.57
N ASP A 29 -32.83 49.54 28.15
CA ASP A 29 -32.17 48.94 26.99
C ASP A 29 -32.39 49.76 25.71
N SER A 30 -33.62 50.25 25.48
CA SER A 30 -33.90 51.11 24.31
C SER A 30 -33.15 52.42 24.38
N LEU A 31 -33.05 53.07 25.54
CA LEU A 31 -32.27 54.30 25.72
C LEU A 31 -30.77 54.07 25.46
N VAL A 32 -30.22 52.92 25.88
CA VAL A 32 -28.83 52.57 25.58
C VAL A 32 -28.62 52.37 24.08
N LEU A 33 -29.52 51.66 23.39
CA LEU A 33 -29.44 51.49 21.93
C LEU A 33 -29.53 52.83 21.20
N VAL A 34 -30.40 53.76 21.63
CA VAL A 34 -30.47 55.12 21.09
C VAL A 34 -29.18 55.90 21.36
N SER A 35 -28.61 55.75 22.56
CA SER A 35 -27.30 56.33 22.89
C SER A 35 -26.21 55.82 21.95
N ILE A 36 -26.18 54.53 21.63
CA ILE A 36 -25.26 53.94 20.65
C ILE A 36 -25.52 54.52 19.26
N TYR A 37 -26.79 54.62 18.82
CA TYR A 37 -27.13 55.23 17.53
C TYR A 37 -26.58 56.65 17.41
N ASN A 38 -26.74 57.48 18.45
CA ASN A 38 -26.29 58.86 18.42
C ASN A 38 -24.76 58.97 18.50
N ASN A 39 -24.10 58.23 19.40
CA ASN A 39 -22.64 58.29 19.57
C ASN A 39 -21.87 57.65 18.42
N CYS A 40 -22.44 56.61 17.82
CA CYS A 40 -21.81 55.87 16.72
C CYS A 40 -22.28 56.34 15.33
N LEU A 41 -22.81 57.57 15.22
CA LEU A 41 -23.23 58.23 13.97
C LEU A 41 -24.22 57.42 13.12
N GLY A 42 -25.31 56.98 13.75
CA GLY A 42 -26.34 56.08 13.22
C GLY A 42 -26.92 56.42 11.86
N ASN A 43 -27.03 57.70 11.54
CA ASN A 43 -27.52 58.16 10.24
C ASN A 43 -26.63 57.67 9.07
N GLY A 44 -25.32 57.49 9.33
CA GLY A 44 -24.34 57.04 8.35
C GLY A 44 -24.21 55.51 8.20
N TRP A 45 -24.93 54.73 9.00
CA TRP A 45 -24.85 53.26 8.92
C TRP A 45 -25.40 52.74 7.60
N THR A 46 -24.78 51.66 7.09
CA THR A 46 -25.20 50.98 5.85
C THR A 46 -26.60 50.40 5.99
N ASN A 47 -26.85 49.64 7.06
CA ASN A 47 -28.14 49.08 7.41
C ASN A 47 -28.60 49.64 8.76
N LYS A 48 -29.71 50.40 8.69
CA LYS A 48 -30.39 51.00 9.84
C LYS A 48 -31.89 50.69 9.81
N THR A 49 -32.26 49.51 9.28
CA THR A 49 -33.67 49.12 9.13
C THR A 49 -34.41 49.18 10.46
N ASN A 50 -35.56 49.87 10.47
CA ASN A 50 -36.44 50.14 11.61
C ASN A 50 -35.86 50.99 12.76
N TRP A 51 -34.59 51.40 12.70
CA TRP A 51 -33.99 52.25 13.74
C TRP A 51 -34.68 53.61 13.78
N LEU A 52 -35.13 54.01 14.98
CA LEU A 52 -35.81 55.29 15.24
C LEU A 52 -37.05 55.57 14.37
N VAL A 53 -37.62 54.55 13.71
CA VAL A 53 -38.86 54.70 12.95
C VAL A 53 -40.05 54.68 13.93
N PRO A 54 -40.91 55.72 13.94
CA PRO A 54 -42.05 55.77 14.85
C PRO A 54 -42.95 54.52 14.76
N GLY A 55 -43.36 53.98 15.91
CA GLY A 55 -44.23 52.81 16.00
C GLY A 55 -43.56 51.45 15.75
N LYS A 56 -42.26 51.39 15.46
CA LYS A 56 -41.51 50.13 15.33
C LYS A 56 -40.89 49.72 16.67
N ALA A 57 -41.14 48.48 17.09
CA ALA A 57 -40.57 47.93 18.33
C ALA A 57 -39.07 47.66 18.20
N ILE A 58 -38.31 47.79 19.30
CA ILE A 58 -36.85 47.53 19.30
C ILE A 58 -36.46 46.12 18.86
N SER A 59 -37.38 45.15 19.00
CA SER A 59 -37.18 43.77 18.52
C SER A 59 -37.14 43.67 16.99
N THR A 60 -37.53 44.71 16.26
CA THR A 60 -37.47 44.75 14.80
C THR A 60 -36.30 45.59 14.28
N TRP A 61 -35.52 46.20 15.18
CA TRP A 61 -34.34 46.99 14.79
C TRP A 61 -33.25 46.05 14.28
N TYR A 62 -32.67 46.41 13.14
CA TYR A 62 -31.59 45.62 12.56
C TYR A 62 -30.46 45.42 13.57
N GLY A 63 -29.99 44.18 13.71
CA GLY A 63 -28.89 43.81 14.61
C GLY A 63 -29.28 43.58 16.07
N VAL A 64 -30.55 43.79 16.47
CA VAL A 64 -31.00 43.62 17.86
C VAL A 64 -31.82 42.33 18.00
N LYS A 65 -31.47 41.49 18.98
CA LYS A 65 -32.26 40.34 19.40
C LYS A 65 -32.55 40.42 20.90
N LEU A 66 -33.80 40.14 21.28
CA LEU A 66 -34.24 40.12 22.67
C LEU A 66 -34.30 38.68 23.22
N ASN A 67 -34.08 38.52 24.52
CA ASN A 67 -34.36 37.27 25.25
C ASN A 67 -35.85 37.09 25.53
N THR A 68 -36.22 35.98 26.16
CA THR A 68 -37.61 35.65 26.55
C THR A 68 -38.23 36.65 27.51
N SER A 69 -37.42 37.38 28.28
CA SER A 69 -37.85 38.45 29.18
C SER A 69 -37.96 39.82 28.48
N GLY A 70 -37.65 39.91 27.18
CA GLY A 70 -37.74 41.13 26.39
C GLY A 70 -36.55 42.09 26.48
N CYS A 71 -35.44 41.66 27.07
CA CYS A 71 -34.18 42.43 27.17
C CYS A 71 -33.22 42.11 26.04
N VAL A 72 -32.33 43.04 25.70
CA VAL A 72 -31.34 42.87 24.64
C VAL A 72 -30.37 41.76 25.03
N GLU A 73 -30.43 40.66 24.28
CA GLU A 73 -29.54 39.50 24.44
C GLU A 73 -28.36 39.57 23.49
N SER A 74 -28.56 40.12 22.29
CA SER A 74 -27.53 40.16 21.26
C SER A 74 -27.62 41.45 20.44
N PHE A 75 -26.46 42.06 20.20
CA PHE A 75 -26.28 43.25 19.40
C PHE A 75 -25.19 43.01 18.34
N ILE A 76 -25.59 42.89 17.08
CA ILE A 76 -24.77 42.45 15.94
C ILE A 76 -24.84 43.51 14.84
N MET A 77 -23.77 44.29 14.70
CA MET A 77 -23.68 45.41 13.75
C MET A 77 -22.34 45.44 13.00
N SER A 78 -21.77 44.25 12.72
CA SER A 78 -20.53 44.14 11.95
C SER A 78 -20.66 44.69 10.53
N SER A 79 -19.57 45.22 9.97
CA SER A 79 -19.49 45.72 8.58
C SER A 79 -20.54 46.81 8.25
N ASN A 80 -20.86 47.68 9.21
CA ASN A 80 -21.98 48.62 9.10
C ASN A 80 -21.58 50.10 9.02
N LYS A 81 -20.28 50.39 8.81
CA LYS A 81 -19.71 51.75 8.78
C LYS A 81 -19.98 52.56 10.06
N MET A 82 -20.17 51.91 11.20
CA MET A 82 -20.32 52.60 12.49
C MET A 82 -19.07 53.43 12.78
N ASN A 83 -19.22 54.66 13.26
CA ASN A 83 -18.11 55.59 13.48
C ASN A 83 -18.36 56.41 14.75
N GLY A 84 -17.32 56.78 15.49
CA GLY A 84 -17.43 57.43 16.80
C GLY A 84 -17.00 56.49 17.94
N ALA A 85 -17.27 56.89 19.18
CA ALA A 85 -16.89 56.15 20.37
C ALA A 85 -18.02 55.28 20.90
N VAL A 86 -17.66 54.12 21.47
CA VAL A 86 -18.63 53.29 22.21
C VAL A 86 -19.03 54.02 23.49
N PRO A 87 -20.32 54.35 23.71
CA PRO A 87 -20.72 55.16 24.86
C PRO A 87 -20.68 54.37 26.17
N ASP A 88 -20.39 55.06 27.28
CA ASP A 88 -20.37 54.47 28.64
C ASP A 88 -21.67 53.73 29.02
N SER A 89 -22.80 54.15 28.46
CA SER A 89 -24.11 53.54 28.70
C SER A 89 -24.21 52.08 28.25
N ILE A 90 -23.31 51.58 27.38
CA ILE A 90 -23.28 50.18 26.93
C ILE A 90 -23.26 49.20 28.12
N GLY A 91 -22.57 49.56 29.20
CA GLY A 91 -22.44 48.73 30.40
C GLY A 91 -23.76 48.49 31.15
N MET A 92 -24.85 49.15 30.75
CA MET A 92 -26.19 48.98 31.33
C MET A 92 -26.97 47.80 30.72
N LEU A 93 -26.53 47.24 29.57
CA LEU A 93 -27.17 46.08 28.93
C LEU A 93 -26.82 44.76 29.64
N LYS A 94 -27.31 44.59 30.88
CA LYS A 94 -26.89 43.48 31.77
C LYS A 94 -27.23 42.07 31.26
N SER A 95 -28.19 41.96 30.34
CA SER A 95 -28.58 40.68 29.71
C SER A 95 -27.83 40.37 28.42
N LEU A 96 -26.92 41.24 27.98
CA LEU A 96 -26.21 41.10 26.71
C LEU A 96 -25.22 39.93 26.77
N LYS A 97 -25.39 38.96 25.87
CA LYS A 97 -24.52 37.79 25.69
C LYS A 97 -23.60 37.92 24.49
N ILE A 98 -24.06 38.58 23.42
CA ILE A 98 -23.30 38.70 22.18
C ILE A 98 -23.22 40.18 21.79
N LEU A 99 -21.99 40.69 21.70
CA LEU A 99 -21.69 42.02 21.18
C LEU A 99 -20.69 41.88 20.03
N THR A 100 -21.15 42.06 18.79
CA THR A 100 -20.25 42.09 17.63
C THR A 100 -20.41 43.38 16.84
N LEU A 101 -19.33 44.16 16.79
CA LEU A 101 -19.22 45.44 16.09
C LEU A 101 -17.98 45.43 15.16
N SER A 102 -17.57 44.24 14.71
CA SER A 102 -16.35 44.08 13.91
C SER A 102 -16.42 44.76 12.55
N ASN A 103 -15.26 45.09 11.99
CA ASN A 103 -15.13 45.71 10.66
C ASN A 103 -15.94 47.02 10.54
N ASN A 104 -15.68 47.96 11.44
CA ASN A 104 -16.30 49.28 11.48
C ASN A 104 -15.21 50.36 11.65
N ASN A 105 -15.63 51.62 11.82
CA ASN A 105 -14.75 52.77 12.06
C ASN A 105 -14.86 53.28 13.51
N LEU A 106 -15.19 52.42 14.47
CA LEU A 106 -15.27 52.82 15.88
C LEU A 106 -13.89 53.25 16.39
N SER A 107 -13.85 54.26 17.24
CA SER A 107 -12.62 54.89 17.73
C SER A 107 -12.71 55.29 19.19
N GLY A 108 -11.60 55.72 19.78
CA GLY A 108 -11.52 56.06 21.19
C GLY A 108 -11.36 54.84 22.10
N ASN A 109 -11.34 55.10 23.40
CA ASN A 109 -11.14 54.06 24.43
C ASN A 109 -12.41 53.23 24.62
N LEU A 110 -12.24 51.97 25.02
CA LEU A 110 -13.37 51.21 25.52
C LEU A 110 -13.81 51.70 26.90
N PRO A 111 -15.12 51.90 27.12
CA PRO A 111 -15.63 52.40 28.39
C PRO A 111 -15.47 51.37 29.51
N VAL A 112 -15.04 51.83 30.69
CA VAL A 112 -14.79 50.99 31.88
C VAL A 112 -16.05 50.21 32.32
N SER A 113 -17.22 50.80 32.07
CA SER A 113 -18.54 50.23 32.36
C SER A 113 -18.82 48.91 31.63
N MET A 114 -18.14 48.62 30.51
CA MET A 114 -18.25 47.33 29.81
C MET A 114 -17.85 46.14 30.68
N GLY A 115 -16.96 46.34 31.66
CA GLY A 115 -16.65 45.31 32.66
C GLY A 115 -17.86 44.87 33.48
N GLY A 116 -18.96 45.63 33.45
CA GLY A 116 -20.22 45.26 34.09
C GLY A 116 -21.14 44.35 33.26
N LEU A 117 -20.74 43.92 32.06
CA LEU A 117 -21.50 43.02 31.18
C LEU A 117 -21.24 41.55 31.55
N VAL A 118 -21.64 41.17 32.76
CA VAL A 118 -21.31 39.85 33.35
C VAL A 118 -21.93 38.66 32.61
N ALA A 119 -22.99 38.87 31.83
CA ALA A 119 -23.62 37.84 31.00
C ALA A 119 -22.95 37.65 29.63
N LEU A 120 -21.95 38.48 29.29
CA LEU A 120 -21.34 38.48 27.96
C LEU A 120 -20.56 37.19 27.72
N GLU A 121 -20.86 36.52 26.61
CA GLU A 121 -20.22 35.28 26.15
C GLU A 121 -19.32 35.55 24.92
N GLU A 122 -19.67 36.51 24.07
CA GLU A 122 -18.89 36.88 22.89
C GLU A 122 -18.75 38.40 22.78
N LEU A 123 -17.50 38.87 22.78
CA LEU A 123 -17.11 40.24 22.51
C LEU A 123 -16.23 40.27 21.25
N ASN A 124 -16.76 40.83 20.17
CA ASN A 124 -16.01 40.99 18.93
C ASN A 124 -16.03 42.44 18.46
N LEU A 125 -14.87 43.10 18.59
CA LEU A 125 -14.61 44.48 18.21
C LEU A 125 -13.47 44.58 17.19
N SER A 126 -13.12 43.45 16.57
CA SER A 126 -12.01 43.35 15.62
C SER A 126 -12.14 44.29 14.43
N SER A 127 -11.03 44.70 13.84
CA SER A 127 -10.99 45.58 12.66
C SER A 127 -11.75 46.90 12.88
N ASN A 128 -11.28 47.68 13.84
CA ASN A 128 -11.77 49.04 14.15
C ASN A 128 -10.56 49.97 14.38
N LYS A 129 -10.80 51.18 14.91
CA LYS A 129 -9.78 52.17 15.27
C LYS A 129 -9.77 52.44 16.79
N LEU A 130 -10.21 51.46 17.59
CA LEU A 130 -10.29 51.58 19.05
C LEU A 130 -8.88 51.65 19.64
N ASN A 131 -8.70 52.43 20.70
CA ASN A 131 -7.39 52.69 21.29
C ASN A 131 -7.42 52.69 22.81
N GLY A 132 -6.28 53.05 23.43
CA GLY A 132 -6.11 53.05 24.88
C GLY A 132 -5.97 51.66 25.48
N PRO A 133 -5.85 51.56 26.82
CA PRO A 133 -5.67 50.29 27.52
C PRO A 133 -6.97 49.52 27.69
N ILE A 134 -6.86 48.19 27.76
CA ILE A 134 -7.93 47.35 28.29
C ILE A 134 -7.99 47.59 29.80
N HIS A 135 -9.15 48.01 30.30
CA HIS A 135 -9.30 48.26 31.73
C HIS A 135 -9.40 46.93 32.52
N PRO A 136 -8.81 46.79 33.72
CA PRO A 136 -8.85 45.55 34.50
C PRO A 136 -10.26 45.02 34.82
N SER A 137 -11.28 45.90 34.85
CA SER A 137 -12.68 45.50 35.04
C SER A 137 -13.20 44.53 33.97
N PHE A 138 -12.53 44.42 32.82
CA PHE A 138 -12.88 43.43 31.80
C PHE A 138 -12.71 41.99 32.29
N GLY A 139 -11.89 41.76 33.32
CA GLY A 139 -11.78 40.47 34.02
C GLY A 139 -13.05 40.05 34.78
N ASN A 140 -14.06 40.92 34.90
CA ASN A 140 -15.34 40.61 35.55
C ASN A 140 -16.35 39.92 34.63
N MET A 141 -16.10 39.87 33.32
CA MET A 141 -16.98 39.22 32.33
C MET A 141 -16.76 37.70 32.36
N VAL A 142 -16.96 37.05 33.51
CA VAL A 142 -16.51 35.67 33.78
C VAL A 142 -17.13 34.60 32.86
N ASN A 143 -18.23 34.90 32.17
CA ASN A 143 -18.88 34.02 31.19
C ASN A 143 -18.31 34.17 29.76
N LEU A 144 -17.33 35.05 29.56
CA LEU A 144 -16.80 35.37 28.23
C LEU A 144 -16.02 34.18 27.67
N LYS A 145 -16.46 33.71 26.49
CA LYS A 145 -15.86 32.60 25.74
C LYS A 145 -14.98 33.08 24.60
N LYS A 146 -15.31 34.22 24.01
CA LYS A 146 -14.54 34.81 22.91
C LYS A 146 -14.30 36.30 23.13
N MET A 147 -13.04 36.69 23.02
CA MET A 147 -12.60 38.08 23.09
C MET A 147 -11.75 38.40 21.87
N LEU A 148 -12.35 39.07 20.89
CA LEU A 148 -11.73 39.39 19.60
C LEU A 148 -11.54 40.91 19.50
N LEU A 149 -10.33 41.38 19.78
CA LEU A 149 -9.93 42.79 19.77
C LEU A 149 -8.81 43.09 18.77
N ASN A 150 -8.46 42.12 17.92
CA ASN A 150 -7.40 42.24 16.93
C ASN A 150 -7.67 43.34 15.88
N LEU A 151 -6.63 43.79 15.17
CA LEU A 151 -6.73 44.84 14.15
C LEU A 151 -7.35 46.13 14.70
N ASN A 152 -6.74 46.68 15.75
CA ASN A 152 -7.11 47.94 16.40
C ASN A 152 -5.85 48.73 16.80
N ASN A 153 -6.01 49.78 17.59
CA ASN A 153 -4.94 50.63 18.11
C ASN A 153 -4.81 50.54 19.64
N PHE A 154 -5.27 49.44 20.27
CA PHE A 154 -5.17 49.26 21.73
C PHE A 154 -3.72 49.32 22.20
N SER A 155 -3.48 49.88 23.38
CA SER A 155 -2.13 50.12 23.91
C SER A 155 -2.03 49.79 25.41
N GLY A 156 -0.84 49.97 26.00
CA GLY A 156 -0.61 49.66 27.41
C GLY A 156 -0.46 48.15 27.68
N ASN A 157 -0.37 47.81 28.95
CA ASN A 157 -0.14 46.43 29.39
C ASN A 157 -1.42 45.59 29.26
N LEU A 158 -1.25 44.30 28.95
CA LEU A 158 -2.31 43.31 29.13
C LEU A 158 -2.64 43.18 30.63
N PRO A 159 -3.88 43.43 31.07
CA PRO A 159 -4.23 43.33 32.49
C PRO A 159 -4.17 41.89 32.98
N SER A 160 -3.59 41.66 34.16
CA SER A 160 -3.56 40.34 34.81
C SER A 160 -4.97 39.78 35.07
N ALA A 161 -5.96 40.66 35.23
CA ALA A 161 -7.37 40.33 35.43
C ALA A 161 -8.01 39.54 34.27
N ILE A 162 -7.43 39.57 33.05
CA ILE A 162 -7.88 38.70 31.96
C ILE A 162 -7.77 37.22 32.35
N GLY A 163 -6.81 36.85 33.21
CA GLY A 163 -6.67 35.50 33.77
C GLY A 163 -7.86 34.99 34.61
N ASN A 164 -8.83 35.86 34.92
CA ASN A 164 -10.07 35.49 35.63
C ASN A 164 -11.15 34.93 34.69
N LEU A 165 -11.01 35.07 33.37
CA LEU A 165 -12.01 34.68 32.38
C LEU A 165 -11.96 33.18 32.08
N LYS A 166 -12.28 32.34 33.07
CA LYS A 166 -12.08 30.88 33.01
C LYS A 166 -12.84 30.16 31.91
N GLU A 167 -13.90 30.77 31.37
CA GLU A 167 -14.66 30.25 30.24
C GLU A 167 -14.07 30.60 28.87
N LEU A 168 -12.98 31.38 28.83
CA LEU A 168 -12.41 31.89 27.59
C LEU A 168 -11.76 30.77 26.77
N VAL A 169 -12.21 30.66 25.53
CA VAL A 169 -11.75 29.70 24.52
C VAL A 169 -10.89 30.40 23.46
N THR A 170 -11.25 31.63 23.09
CA THR A 170 -10.57 32.38 22.02
C THR A 170 -10.16 33.77 22.50
N LEU A 171 -8.86 34.07 22.46
CA LEU A 171 -8.31 35.39 22.78
C LEU A 171 -7.46 35.90 21.60
N HIS A 172 -8.02 36.83 20.84
CA HIS A 172 -7.35 37.45 19.69
C HIS A 172 -7.07 38.92 19.96
N LEU A 173 -5.79 39.26 20.12
CA LEU A 173 -5.30 40.61 20.40
C LEU A 173 -4.23 41.06 19.39
N HIS A 174 -3.97 40.26 18.35
CA HIS A 174 -2.93 40.53 17.36
C HIS A 174 -3.17 41.85 16.59
N GLN A 175 -2.09 42.45 16.07
CA GLN A 175 -2.14 43.71 15.32
C GLN A 175 -2.75 44.85 16.15
N ASN A 176 -2.08 45.16 17.26
CA ASN A 176 -2.37 46.26 18.17
C ASN A 176 -1.04 46.89 18.64
N ASN A 177 -1.10 47.78 19.65
CA ASN A 177 0.06 48.42 20.27
C ASN A 177 0.25 48.00 21.74
N PHE A 178 -0.18 46.78 22.13
CA PHE A 178 0.00 46.28 23.50
C PHE A 178 1.49 46.21 23.84
N ASN A 179 1.84 46.62 25.05
CA ASN A 179 3.22 46.64 25.55
C ASN A 179 3.32 45.95 26.92
N GLY A 180 4.48 46.00 27.55
CA GLY A 180 4.73 45.30 28.80
C GLY A 180 4.80 43.76 28.63
N PRO A 181 4.91 43.02 29.75
CA PRO A 181 5.03 41.57 29.72
C PRO A 181 3.71 40.85 29.48
N ILE A 182 3.79 39.63 28.95
CA ILE A 182 2.66 38.69 28.95
C ILE A 182 2.35 38.32 30.41
N PRO A 183 1.12 38.53 30.92
CA PRO A 183 0.79 38.20 32.30
C PRO A 183 0.83 36.69 32.53
N ALA A 184 1.55 36.25 33.57
CA ALA A 184 1.58 34.84 33.98
C ALA A 184 0.18 34.28 34.31
N THR A 185 -0.74 35.16 34.73
CA THR A 185 -2.13 34.80 35.00
C THR A 185 -2.89 34.34 33.76
N LEU A 186 -2.40 34.56 32.53
CA LEU A 186 -3.02 33.95 31.34
C LEU A 186 -2.94 32.41 31.38
N GLY A 187 -1.99 31.83 32.10
CA GLY A 187 -1.90 30.38 32.34
C GLY A 187 -3.08 29.80 33.12
N ASN A 188 -3.97 30.65 33.66
CA ASN A 188 -5.16 30.24 34.39
C ASN A 188 -6.36 29.88 33.48
N LEU A 189 -6.26 30.13 32.17
CA LEU A 189 -7.36 30.02 31.21
C LEU A 189 -7.45 28.59 30.64
N SER A 190 -7.80 27.62 31.48
CA SER A 190 -7.73 26.19 31.16
C SER A 190 -8.62 25.68 30.02
N LYS A 191 -9.50 26.53 29.46
CA LYS A 191 -10.34 26.23 28.28
C LYS A 191 -9.81 26.89 27.00
N LEU A 192 -8.73 27.65 27.08
CA LEU A 192 -8.21 28.43 25.96
C LEU A 192 -7.71 27.50 24.86
N ASP A 193 -8.23 27.69 23.67
CA ASP A 193 -7.89 26.96 22.44
C ASP A 193 -6.95 27.79 21.56
N GLU A 194 -7.18 29.12 21.51
CA GLU A 194 -6.42 30.04 20.68
C GLU A 194 -5.96 31.27 21.45
N LEU A 195 -4.64 31.52 21.44
CA LEU A 195 -4.01 32.73 21.95
C LEU A 195 -3.21 33.41 20.83
N LEU A 196 -3.81 34.44 20.22
CA LEU A 196 -3.20 35.19 19.11
C LEU A 196 -2.85 36.61 19.57
N ILE A 197 -1.57 36.88 19.84
CA ILE A 197 -1.09 38.18 20.35
C ILE A 197 0.08 38.74 19.53
N SER A 198 0.27 38.25 18.31
CA SER A 198 1.32 38.68 17.37
C SER A 198 1.18 40.15 16.92
N GLN A 199 2.24 40.72 16.35
CA GLN A 199 2.25 42.10 15.84
C GLN A 199 1.82 43.10 16.92
N ASN A 200 2.55 43.11 18.04
CA ASN A 200 2.38 44.03 19.16
C ASN A 200 3.77 44.55 19.61
N GLN A 201 3.85 45.20 20.77
CA GLN A 201 5.08 45.72 21.38
C GLN A 201 5.38 45.02 22.71
N LEU A 202 4.96 43.76 22.88
CA LEU A 202 5.13 43.00 24.12
C LEU A 202 6.61 42.71 24.39
N ILE A 203 7.01 42.80 25.66
CA ILE A 203 8.39 42.62 26.15
C ILE A 203 8.46 41.50 27.20
N GLY A 204 9.65 41.25 27.76
CA GLY A 204 9.85 40.21 28.77
C GLY A 204 9.81 38.80 28.18
N SER A 205 9.78 37.78 29.03
CA SER A 205 9.80 36.37 28.60
C SER A 205 8.40 35.78 28.47
N ILE A 206 8.31 34.63 27.79
CA ILE A 206 7.12 33.77 27.85
C ILE A 206 7.01 33.24 29.30
N PRO A 207 5.91 33.49 30.02
CA PRO A 207 5.73 32.95 31.36
C PRO A 207 5.60 31.42 31.33
N ALA A 208 6.31 30.70 32.19
CA ALA A 208 6.24 29.24 32.29
C ALA A 208 4.81 28.75 32.58
N GLN A 209 4.00 29.56 33.27
CA GLN A 209 2.60 29.27 33.57
C GLN A 209 1.73 29.08 32.33
N LEU A 210 2.12 29.59 31.15
CA LEU A 210 1.41 29.30 29.91
C LEU A 210 1.43 27.80 29.56
N GLY A 211 2.41 27.04 30.06
CA GLY A 211 2.43 25.58 29.92
C GLY A 211 1.24 24.86 30.57
N ASN A 212 0.46 25.55 31.42
CA ASN A 212 -0.77 25.00 32.01
C ASN A 212 -1.96 24.97 31.03
N LEU A 213 -1.83 25.60 29.85
CA LEU A 213 -2.89 25.69 28.84
C LEU A 213 -2.95 24.42 27.98
N THR A 214 -3.27 23.29 28.59
CA THR A 214 -3.24 21.97 27.93
C THR A 214 -4.26 21.79 26.80
N THR A 215 -5.28 22.65 26.73
CA THR A 215 -6.26 22.68 25.62
C THR A 215 -5.79 23.48 24.40
N LEU A 216 -4.72 24.27 24.53
CA LEU A 216 -4.31 25.24 23.52
C LEU A 216 -3.86 24.55 22.24
N ARG A 217 -4.40 25.00 21.10
CA ARG A 217 -4.04 24.55 19.75
C ARG A 217 -3.18 25.56 19.00
N SER A 218 -3.36 26.85 19.27
CA SER A 218 -2.66 27.92 18.56
C SER A 218 -2.06 28.92 19.54
N LEU A 219 -0.72 28.98 19.58
CA LEU A 219 0.05 29.98 20.32
C LEU A 219 0.84 30.84 19.34
N ILE A 220 0.34 32.05 19.07
CA ILE A 220 0.89 32.95 18.05
C ILE A 220 1.39 34.24 18.72
N LEU A 221 2.71 34.33 18.84
CA LEU A 221 3.47 35.37 19.54
C LEU A 221 4.34 36.23 18.61
N SER A 222 4.35 35.92 17.31
CA SER A 222 5.27 36.49 16.32
C SER A 222 5.28 38.02 16.27
N GLN A 223 6.39 38.62 15.85
CA GLN A 223 6.51 40.07 15.65
C GLN A 223 6.19 40.86 16.93
N ASN A 224 6.96 40.59 17.98
CA ASN A 224 6.94 41.31 19.26
C ASN A 224 8.39 41.64 19.68
N LYS A 225 8.59 42.08 20.92
CA LYS A 225 9.90 42.34 21.53
C LYS A 225 10.17 41.37 22.70
N LEU A 226 9.64 40.15 22.61
CA LEU A 226 9.80 39.13 23.66
C LEU A 226 11.26 38.67 23.72
N THR A 227 11.73 38.39 24.93
CA THR A 227 13.13 38.13 25.29
C THR A 227 13.24 36.86 26.14
N GLY A 228 14.46 36.47 26.51
CA GLY A 228 14.69 35.30 27.35
C GLY A 228 14.51 33.99 26.58
N ASN A 229 14.43 32.88 27.32
CA ASN A 229 14.37 31.56 26.72
C ASN A 229 12.93 31.13 26.45
N ILE A 230 12.77 30.22 25.48
CA ILE A 230 11.53 29.46 25.31
C ILE A 230 11.43 28.50 26.52
N PRO A 231 10.41 28.63 27.40
CA PRO A 231 10.32 27.83 28.62
C PRO A 231 10.04 26.35 28.28
N PRO A 232 10.66 25.39 28.99
CA PRO A 232 10.46 23.96 28.76
C PRO A 232 9.00 23.52 29.00
N GLU A 233 8.26 24.24 29.84
CA GLU A 233 6.84 24.01 30.12
C GLU A 233 5.95 24.15 28.89
N ILE A 234 6.43 24.75 27.79
CA ILE A 234 5.72 24.71 26.50
C ILE A 234 5.43 23.27 26.07
N GLY A 235 6.32 22.32 26.38
CA GLY A 235 6.12 20.89 26.09
C GLY A 235 4.92 20.25 26.78
N ASN A 236 4.29 20.92 27.76
CA ASN A 236 3.08 20.43 28.43
C ASN A 236 1.80 20.66 27.61
N MET A 237 1.82 21.55 26.60
CA MET A 237 0.66 21.87 25.77
C MET A 237 0.49 20.85 24.63
N THR A 238 0.24 19.58 24.95
CA THR A 238 0.27 18.47 23.97
C THR A 238 -0.77 18.55 22.85
N ASN A 239 -1.77 19.42 22.95
CA ASN A 239 -2.75 19.70 21.88
C ASN A 239 -2.29 20.78 20.88
N LEU A 240 -1.13 21.41 21.12
CA LEU A 240 -0.63 22.50 20.30
C LEU A 240 -0.37 22.03 18.87
N SER A 241 -0.98 22.73 17.93
CA SER A 241 -0.84 22.50 16.48
C SER A 241 0.02 23.57 15.82
N PHE A 242 -0.04 24.80 16.31
CA PHE A 242 0.69 25.94 15.76
C PHE A 242 1.43 26.69 16.86
N PHE A 243 2.75 26.79 16.73
CA PHE A 243 3.57 27.61 17.61
C PHE A 243 4.42 28.59 16.80
N TYR A 244 3.99 29.84 16.74
CA TYR A 244 4.71 30.90 16.04
C TYR A 244 5.26 31.91 17.03
N ALA A 245 6.57 32.05 17.04
CA ALA A 245 7.33 32.96 17.90
C ALA A 245 8.48 33.62 17.13
N ASP A 246 8.38 33.66 15.80
CA ASP A 246 9.30 34.33 14.90
C ASP A 246 9.31 35.85 15.10
N GLU A 247 10.37 36.51 14.63
CA GLU A 247 10.55 37.97 14.72
C GLU A 247 10.40 38.49 16.16
N ASN A 248 11.20 37.92 17.06
CA ASN A 248 11.32 38.32 18.46
C ASN A 248 12.82 38.40 18.85
N LEU A 249 13.11 38.51 20.14
CA LEU A 249 14.46 38.57 20.70
C LEU A 249 14.74 37.35 21.59
N PHE A 250 14.16 36.18 21.30
CA PHE A 250 14.37 34.97 22.10
C PHE A 250 15.82 34.51 22.03
N THR A 251 16.35 34.11 23.18
CA THR A 251 17.73 33.64 23.38
C THR A 251 17.74 32.20 23.91
N GLY A 252 18.93 31.64 24.10
CA GLY A 252 19.08 30.30 24.68
C GLY A 252 18.66 29.21 23.70
N ASN A 253 18.53 27.99 24.22
CA ASN A 253 18.30 26.82 23.38
C ASN A 253 16.82 26.58 23.11
N ILE A 254 16.52 25.91 22.00
CA ILE A 254 15.22 25.29 21.79
C ILE A 254 15.09 24.13 22.80
N PRO A 255 14.12 24.15 23.74
CA PRO A 255 14.00 23.14 24.79
C PRO A 255 13.66 21.77 24.19
N ASN A 256 14.25 20.70 24.73
CA ASN A 256 14.00 19.34 24.23
C ASN A 256 12.55 18.85 24.48
N GLN A 257 11.86 19.45 25.45
CA GLN A 257 10.44 19.20 25.74
C GLN A 257 9.51 19.56 24.56
N ILE A 258 9.98 20.32 23.55
CA ILE A 258 9.23 20.50 22.29
C ILE A 258 8.90 19.16 21.63
N GLY A 259 9.73 18.12 21.82
CA GLY A 259 9.45 16.77 21.32
C GLY A 259 8.21 16.10 21.90
N ASN A 260 7.60 16.66 22.96
CA ASN A 260 6.35 16.17 23.55
C ASN A 260 5.09 16.66 22.80
N LEU A 261 5.24 17.65 21.90
CA LEU A 261 4.13 18.29 21.19
C LEU A 261 3.69 17.47 19.97
N THR A 262 3.28 16.22 20.17
CA THR A 262 3.02 15.26 19.08
C THR A 262 1.89 15.64 18.11
N ASN A 263 1.08 16.67 18.44
CA ASN A 263 0.08 17.25 17.54
C ASN A 263 0.58 18.46 16.73
N LEU A 264 1.82 18.90 16.94
CA LEU A 264 2.39 20.09 16.32
C LEU A 264 2.53 19.89 14.81
N LYS A 265 1.98 20.84 14.06
CA LYS A 265 2.04 20.88 12.59
C LYS A 265 3.03 21.92 12.12
N GLU A 266 3.10 23.06 12.78
CA GLU A 266 4.00 24.14 12.35
C GLU A 266 4.68 24.80 13.54
N ILE A 267 5.99 25.01 13.40
CA ILE A 267 6.81 25.72 14.37
C ILE A 267 7.67 26.78 13.67
N TRP A 268 7.43 28.04 14.00
CA TRP A 268 8.10 29.19 13.39
C TRP A 268 8.88 29.92 14.47
N LEU A 269 10.21 29.84 14.42
CA LEU A 269 11.14 30.49 15.36
C LEU A 269 12.17 31.37 14.65
N HIS A 270 12.00 31.60 13.34
CA HIS A 270 12.96 32.36 12.54
C HIS A 270 13.10 33.81 12.99
N LYS A 271 14.23 34.44 12.65
CA LYS A 271 14.56 35.82 13.05
C LYS A 271 14.49 36.02 14.58
N ASN A 272 15.25 35.22 15.31
CA ASN A 272 15.47 35.33 16.75
C ASN A 272 16.98 35.27 17.05
N GLN A 273 17.36 35.10 18.33
CA GLN A 273 18.75 34.95 18.77
C GLN A 273 18.98 33.58 19.43
N LEU A 274 18.24 32.55 19.01
CA LEU A 274 18.31 31.20 19.58
C LEU A 274 19.67 30.56 19.30
N THR A 275 20.21 29.88 20.29
CA THR A 275 21.54 29.25 20.29
C THR A 275 21.45 27.74 20.51
N GLY A 276 22.60 27.06 20.53
CA GLY A 276 22.68 25.64 20.82
C GLY A 276 22.17 24.77 19.67
N ASN A 277 22.02 23.47 19.93
CA ASN A 277 21.70 22.51 18.89
C ASN A 277 20.21 22.42 18.60
N LEU A 278 19.84 21.97 17.39
CA LEU A 278 18.49 21.47 17.15
C LEU A 278 18.27 20.22 18.05
N PRO A 279 17.23 20.21 18.90
CA PRO A 279 16.97 19.07 19.78
C PRO A 279 16.61 17.84 18.94
N SER A 280 17.22 16.70 19.21
CA SER A 280 16.94 15.43 18.52
C SER A 280 15.49 14.99 18.65
N GLU A 281 14.85 15.36 19.75
CA GLU A 281 13.48 15.06 20.12
C GLU A 281 12.47 15.73 19.17
N ILE A 282 12.87 16.75 18.40
CA ILE A 282 12.03 17.32 17.34
C ILE A 282 11.63 16.27 16.30
N THR A 283 12.45 15.23 16.12
CA THR A 283 12.19 14.14 15.18
C THR A 283 11.05 13.20 15.62
N ASN A 284 10.55 13.34 16.85
CA ASN A 284 9.37 12.63 17.35
C ASN A 284 8.05 13.24 16.84
N LEU A 285 8.10 14.46 16.29
CA LEU A 285 6.92 15.22 15.87
C LEU A 285 6.48 14.83 14.46
N THR A 286 6.02 13.60 14.26
CA THR A 286 5.75 13.03 12.92
C THR A 286 4.66 13.75 12.12
N LYS A 287 3.79 14.55 12.76
CA LYS A 287 2.77 15.40 12.12
C LYS A 287 3.29 16.77 11.65
N LEU A 288 4.57 17.07 11.90
CA LEU A 288 5.16 18.37 11.62
C LEU A 288 5.30 18.58 10.11
N GLN A 289 4.77 19.69 9.62
CA GLN A 289 4.71 20.10 8.23
C GLN A 289 5.68 21.24 7.93
N LYS A 290 5.91 22.17 8.88
CA LYS A 290 6.83 23.29 8.68
C LYS A 290 7.73 23.52 9.88
N ILE A 291 9.03 23.53 9.62
CA ILE A 291 10.08 24.01 10.54
C ILE A 291 10.71 25.24 9.91
N LEU A 292 10.49 26.42 10.51
CA LEU A 292 11.08 27.68 10.07
C LEU A 292 11.98 28.24 11.17
N PHE A 293 13.26 27.88 11.17
CA PHE A 293 14.26 28.28 12.17
C PHE A 293 15.39 29.14 11.59
N ASN A 294 15.25 29.60 10.36
CA ASN A 294 16.24 30.45 9.70
C ASN A 294 16.51 31.75 10.47
N ASP A 295 17.66 32.38 10.21
CA ASP A 295 18.06 33.66 10.83
C ASP A 295 18.11 33.56 12.37
N ASN A 296 18.94 32.64 12.86
CA ASN A 296 19.22 32.42 14.29
C ASN A 296 20.73 32.16 14.50
N LYS A 297 21.11 31.71 15.69
CA LYS A 297 22.48 31.32 16.08
C LYS A 297 22.56 29.83 16.43
N LEU A 298 21.72 28.98 15.83
CA LEU A 298 21.70 27.55 16.09
C LEU A 298 22.99 26.90 15.59
N SER A 299 23.54 25.96 16.36
CA SER A 299 24.81 25.29 16.12
C SER A 299 24.65 23.76 16.06
N GLY A 300 25.75 23.04 15.87
CA GLY A 300 25.76 21.58 15.89
C GLY A 300 25.11 20.95 14.65
N PRO A 301 24.98 19.62 14.62
CA PRO A 301 24.47 18.91 13.46
C PRO A 301 22.95 18.95 13.32
N ILE A 302 22.48 18.82 12.08
CA ILE A 302 21.08 18.46 11.80
C ILE A 302 20.85 17.04 12.36
N PRO A 303 19.79 16.80 13.16
CA PRO A 303 19.54 15.49 13.77
C PRO A 303 19.53 14.34 12.77
N ALA A 304 20.24 13.25 13.07
CA ALA A 304 20.41 12.12 12.15
C ALA A 304 19.08 11.48 11.70
N ASN A 305 18.04 11.56 12.54
CA ASN A 305 16.71 11.01 12.27
C ASN A 305 15.71 12.05 11.73
N ILE A 306 16.18 13.17 11.15
CA ILE A 306 15.29 14.20 10.60
C ILE A 306 14.30 13.63 9.57
N GLY A 307 14.68 12.57 8.87
CA GLY A 307 13.82 11.81 7.95
C GLY A 307 12.56 11.19 8.55
N ASN A 308 12.41 11.12 9.88
CA ASN A 308 11.20 10.62 10.54
C ASN A 308 10.01 11.59 10.38
N LEU A 309 10.26 12.85 10.01
CA LEU A 309 9.24 13.86 9.78
C LEU A 309 8.59 13.69 8.40
N SER A 310 7.94 12.55 8.15
CA SER A 310 7.43 12.18 6.83
C SER A 310 6.38 13.14 6.25
N ASP A 311 5.73 13.94 7.11
CA ASP A 311 4.76 14.97 6.72
C ASP A 311 5.38 16.35 6.43
N LEU A 312 6.71 16.48 6.53
CA LEU A 312 7.39 17.77 6.39
C LEU A 312 7.32 18.29 4.95
N ILE A 313 6.85 19.53 4.81
CA ILE A 313 6.71 20.28 3.56
C ILE A 313 7.84 21.31 3.43
N SER A 314 8.20 21.96 4.53
CA SER A 314 9.22 23.01 4.54
C SER A 314 10.20 22.82 5.70
N LEU A 315 11.49 22.74 5.38
CA LEU A 315 12.60 22.76 6.33
C LEU A 315 13.51 23.95 6.02
N HIS A 316 13.38 25.02 6.79
CA HIS A 316 14.16 26.25 6.63
C HIS A 316 15.07 26.43 7.84
N LEU A 317 16.36 26.18 7.63
CA LEU A 317 17.43 26.29 8.64
C LEU A 317 18.54 27.26 8.20
N SER A 318 18.31 28.04 7.14
CA SER A 318 19.30 28.94 6.57
C SER A 318 19.73 30.06 7.54
N THR A 319 20.92 30.62 7.33
CA THR A 319 21.47 31.70 8.17
C THR A 319 21.55 31.29 9.65
N ASN A 320 22.33 30.25 9.91
CA ASN A 320 22.64 29.72 11.25
C ASN A 320 24.13 29.34 11.32
N MET A 321 24.54 28.64 12.38
CA MET A 321 25.89 28.13 12.62
C MET A 321 25.92 26.58 12.61
N LEU A 322 25.04 25.94 11.85
CA LEU A 322 24.94 24.46 11.82
C LEU A 322 26.19 23.84 11.21
N THR A 323 26.63 22.71 11.75
CA THR A 323 27.87 22.01 11.39
C THR A 323 27.60 20.55 11.00
N GLY A 324 28.60 19.82 10.54
CA GLY A 324 28.47 18.39 10.21
C GLY A 324 27.75 18.16 8.88
N SER A 325 27.48 16.89 8.56
CA SER A 325 26.90 16.50 7.27
C SER A 325 25.39 16.57 7.23
N ILE A 326 24.84 16.80 6.03
CA ILE A 326 23.42 16.61 5.76
C ILE A 326 23.10 15.11 5.95
N PRO A 327 22.22 14.72 6.89
CA PRO A 327 21.98 13.31 7.19
C PRO A 327 21.38 12.53 6.00
N GLN A 328 21.77 11.27 5.85
CA GLN A 328 21.21 10.40 4.80
C GLN A 328 19.69 10.20 4.94
N SER A 329 19.14 10.30 6.15
CA SER A 329 17.70 10.21 6.38
C SER A 329 16.89 11.34 5.73
N ILE A 330 17.52 12.46 5.33
CA ILE A 330 16.84 13.59 4.67
C ILE A 330 16.04 13.14 3.43
N GLY A 331 16.53 12.11 2.73
CA GLY A 331 15.87 11.52 1.57
C GLY A 331 14.50 10.90 1.85
N ASN A 332 14.16 10.65 3.11
CA ASN A 332 12.85 10.12 3.51
C ASN A 332 11.76 11.20 3.55
N LEU A 333 12.13 12.48 3.48
CA LEU A 333 11.22 13.63 3.50
C LEU A 333 10.54 13.85 2.13
N LYS A 334 9.79 12.84 1.68
CA LYS A 334 9.25 12.78 0.31
C LYS A 334 8.23 13.88 -0.02
N LYS A 335 7.58 14.48 1.00
CA LYS A 335 6.62 15.59 0.83
C LYS A 335 7.27 16.98 0.84
N THR A 336 8.57 17.07 1.14
CA THR A 336 9.24 18.37 1.27
C THR A 336 9.35 19.06 -0.08
N ILE A 337 8.82 20.27 -0.14
CA ILE A 337 8.84 21.16 -1.30
C ILE A 337 10.02 22.14 -1.21
N SER A 338 10.40 22.51 0.01
CA SER A 338 11.42 23.54 0.24
C SER A 338 12.42 23.09 1.31
N LEU A 339 13.68 22.93 0.90
CA LEU A 339 14.82 22.62 1.76
C LEU A 339 15.83 23.77 1.67
N LEU A 340 15.87 24.61 2.70
CA LEU A 340 16.75 25.78 2.74
C LEU A 340 17.75 25.62 3.89
N LEU A 341 18.99 25.29 3.57
CA LEU A 341 20.10 25.06 4.50
C LEU A 341 21.27 26.04 4.26
N GLY A 342 21.09 27.02 3.37
CA GLY A 342 22.09 28.00 3.00
C GLY A 342 22.65 28.83 4.16
N ASN A 343 23.85 29.40 4.01
CA ASN A 343 24.51 30.24 5.02
C ASN A 343 24.66 29.51 6.37
N ASN A 344 25.38 28.39 6.36
CA ASN A 344 25.71 27.58 7.54
C ASN A 344 27.19 27.13 7.45
N MET A 345 27.60 26.20 8.32
CA MET A 345 28.91 25.55 8.30
C MET A 345 28.81 24.03 8.03
N LEU A 346 27.77 23.61 7.29
CA LEU A 346 27.56 22.20 6.93
C LEU A 346 28.70 21.70 6.04
N SER A 347 29.12 20.45 6.21
CA SER A 347 30.30 19.88 5.56
C SER A 347 30.07 18.45 5.08
N GLY A 348 30.97 17.91 4.27
CA GLY A 348 30.83 16.56 3.71
C GLY A 348 29.91 16.52 2.49
N PRO A 349 29.65 15.32 1.94
CA PRO A 349 28.94 15.19 0.67
C PRO A 349 27.45 15.48 0.76
N ILE A 350 26.87 15.89 -0.37
CA ILE A 350 25.42 15.87 -0.55
C ILE A 350 24.97 14.41 -0.54
N PRO A 351 24.06 13.99 0.38
CA PRO A 351 23.65 12.60 0.48
C PRO A 351 22.93 12.14 -0.78
N ILE A 352 23.30 10.97 -1.31
CA ILE A 352 22.66 10.41 -2.53
C ILE A 352 21.15 10.21 -2.35
N SER A 353 20.69 10.00 -1.12
CA SER A 353 19.26 9.87 -0.78
C SER A 353 18.47 11.15 -1.00
N LEU A 354 19.10 12.33 -1.11
CA LEU A 354 18.40 13.58 -1.42
C LEU A 354 17.63 13.47 -2.74
N GLY A 355 18.15 12.70 -3.71
CA GLY A 355 17.45 12.37 -4.96
C GLY A 355 16.11 11.64 -4.78
N ASN A 356 15.79 11.12 -3.59
CA ASN A 356 14.50 10.50 -3.30
C ASN A 356 13.39 11.51 -2.92
N MET A 357 13.74 12.79 -2.71
CA MET A 357 12.80 13.86 -2.34
C MET A 357 12.04 14.40 -3.56
N THR A 358 11.26 13.55 -4.23
CA THR A 358 10.67 13.84 -5.55
C THR A 358 9.70 15.03 -5.60
N SER A 359 9.17 15.50 -4.46
CA SER A 359 8.36 16.72 -4.36
C SER A 359 9.17 18.02 -4.26
N LEU A 360 10.50 17.94 -4.16
CA LEU A 360 11.36 19.10 -3.93
C LEU A 360 11.31 20.09 -5.10
N ILE A 361 11.04 21.36 -4.79
CA ILE A 361 11.01 22.47 -5.75
C ILE A 361 12.17 23.43 -5.49
N ASN A 362 12.47 23.69 -4.20
CA ASN A 362 13.51 24.62 -3.79
C ASN A 362 14.57 23.90 -2.97
N LEU A 363 15.81 23.90 -3.50
CA LEU A 363 17.00 23.46 -2.80
C LEU A 363 17.99 24.62 -2.70
N ASP A 364 18.28 25.04 -1.47
CA ASP A 364 19.27 26.06 -1.18
C ASP A 364 20.30 25.51 -0.18
N LEU A 365 21.53 25.32 -0.67
CA LEU A 365 22.71 24.91 0.09
C LEU A 365 23.84 25.95 -0.01
N ILE A 366 23.54 27.19 -0.42
CA ILE A 366 24.53 28.26 -0.64
C ILE A 366 25.43 28.47 0.59
N ASN A 367 26.67 28.92 0.40
CA ASN A 367 27.54 29.41 1.49
C ASN A 367 27.66 28.39 2.64
N ASN A 368 28.22 27.22 2.32
CA ASN A 368 28.51 26.15 3.27
C ASN A 368 29.93 25.58 3.00
N LYS A 369 30.28 24.46 3.63
CA LYS A 369 31.52 23.70 3.41
C LYS A 369 31.23 22.32 2.78
N ILE A 370 30.14 22.21 2.02
CA ILE A 370 29.71 20.93 1.43
C ILE A 370 30.73 20.53 0.37
N SER A 371 31.16 19.28 0.41
CA SER A 371 32.25 18.76 -0.43
C SER A 371 31.78 17.60 -1.32
N GLY A 372 32.68 17.01 -2.11
CA GLY A 372 32.37 15.86 -2.95
C GLY A 372 31.55 16.19 -4.18
N GLU A 373 31.15 15.17 -4.92
CA GLU A 373 30.44 15.32 -6.19
C GLU A 373 28.94 15.61 -6.01
N ILE A 374 28.35 16.28 -7.00
CA ILE A 374 26.89 16.41 -7.08
C ILE A 374 26.30 15.03 -7.44
N PRO A 375 25.40 14.45 -6.61
CA PRO A 375 24.90 13.10 -6.85
C PRO A 375 24.10 12.98 -8.15
N SER A 376 24.34 11.91 -8.92
CA SER A 376 23.55 11.60 -10.14
C SER A 376 22.05 11.42 -9.86
N SER A 377 21.68 11.09 -8.61
CA SER A 377 20.30 11.00 -8.14
C SER A 377 19.55 12.34 -8.15
N PHE A 378 20.22 13.49 -8.31
CA PHE A 378 19.55 14.77 -8.58
C PHE A 378 18.68 14.69 -9.83
N GLY A 379 19.06 13.83 -10.79
CA GLY A 379 18.23 13.46 -11.93
C GLY A 379 16.82 12.97 -11.59
N ASN A 380 16.53 12.54 -10.37
CA ASN A 380 15.20 12.07 -9.99
C ASN A 380 14.27 13.21 -9.53
N LEU A 381 14.80 14.42 -9.29
CA LEU A 381 14.07 15.55 -8.73
C LEU A 381 13.32 16.34 -9.81
N LEU A 382 12.26 15.74 -10.37
CA LEU A 382 11.56 16.27 -11.54
C LEU A 382 10.88 17.63 -11.31
N ASN A 383 10.56 17.99 -10.07
CA ASN A 383 9.88 19.23 -9.70
C ASN A 383 10.84 20.38 -9.35
N LEU A 384 12.15 20.12 -9.36
CA LEU A 384 13.15 21.06 -8.88
C LEU A 384 13.28 22.26 -9.83
N LYS A 385 13.09 23.47 -9.29
CA LYS A 385 13.08 24.74 -10.05
C LYS A 385 14.10 25.76 -9.53
N ARG A 386 14.56 25.59 -8.29
CA ARG A 386 15.51 26.48 -7.63
C ARG A 386 16.64 25.64 -7.04
N ILE A 387 17.84 25.80 -7.58
CA ILE A 387 19.03 24.99 -7.23
C ILE A 387 20.21 25.91 -6.93
N TYR A 388 20.43 26.20 -5.66
CA TYR A 388 21.49 27.12 -5.22
C TYR A 388 22.53 26.35 -4.41
N LEU A 389 23.68 26.07 -5.03
CA LEU A 389 24.81 25.33 -4.44
C LEU A 389 26.10 26.15 -4.40
N GLN A 390 26.04 27.45 -4.74
CA GLN A 390 27.22 28.29 -4.88
C GLN A 390 27.95 28.53 -3.55
N ASN A 391 29.25 28.79 -3.64
CA ASN A 391 30.17 28.99 -2.51
C ASN A 391 30.19 27.79 -1.56
N ASN A 392 30.67 26.66 -2.09
CA ASN A 392 30.90 25.39 -1.39
C ASN A 392 32.25 24.80 -1.84
N MET A 393 32.52 23.54 -1.47
CA MET A 393 33.70 22.77 -1.86
C MET A 393 33.32 21.60 -2.78
N LEU A 394 32.25 21.75 -3.58
CA LEU A 394 31.83 20.71 -4.52
C LEU A 394 32.91 20.51 -5.58
N GLU A 395 33.05 19.27 -6.02
CA GLU A 395 34.08 18.86 -6.96
C GLU A 395 33.54 17.95 -8.06
N GLY A 396 34.38 17.68 -9.06
CA GLY A 396 34.07 16.73 -10.13
C GLY A 396 33.19 17.34 -11.23
N CYS A 397 32.35 16.51 -11.81
CA CYS A 397 31.57 16.87 -13.00
C CYS A 397 30.07 16.91 -12.70
N PHE A 398 29.33 17.72 -13.46
CA PHE A 398 27.88 17.68 -13.43
C PHE A 398 27.39 16.34 -14.02
N PRO A 399 26.52 15.59 -13.30
CA PRO A 399 25.95 14.36 -13.81
C PRO A 399 25.11 14.60 -15.08
N SER A 400 25.20 13.70 -16.07
CA SER A 400 24.39 13.78 -17.30
C SER A 400 22.88 13.76 -17.02
N THR A 401 22.45 13.19 -15.90
CA THR A 401 21.06 13.20 -15.44
C THR A 401 20.52 14.62 -15.13
N MET A 402 21.40 15.60 -14.94
CA MET A 402 21.07 17.02 -14.71
C MET A 402 20.81 17.82 -15.99
N LEU A 403 20.98 17.23 -17.19
CA LEU A 403 20.71 17.92 -18.47
C LEU A 403 19.33 18.59 -18.53
N LYS A 404 18.34 18.01 -17.86
CA LYS A 404 16.98 18.56 -17.79
C LYS A 404 16.92 19.96 -17.18
N TYR A 405 17.88 20.31 -16.31
CA TYR A 405 17.93 21.61 -15.64
C TYR A 405 18.57 22.70 -16.49
N CYS A 406 19.10 22.37 -17.67
CA CYS A 406 19.64 23.37 -18.60
C CYS A 406 18.59 24.33 -19.18
N ILE A 407 17.30 24.03 -19.00
CA ILE A 407 16.20 24.96 -19.35
C ILE A 407 16.09 26.14 -18.37
N LEU A 408 16.68 26.00 -17.18
CA LEU A 408 16.67 27.05 -16.16
C LEU A 408 17.76 28.09 -16.48
N SER A 409 17.63 29.28 -15.90
CA SER A 409 18.62 30.35 -16.05
C SER A 409 19.46 30.51 -14.79
N GLU A 410 20.72 30.94 -14.98
CA GLU A 410 21.58 31.34 -13.86
C GLU A 410 20.99 32.56 -13.14
N SER A 411 20.96 32.55 -11.80
CA SER A 411 20.40 33.65 -11.00
C SER A 411 21.05 33.71 -9.61
N ASP A 412 21.24 34.91 -9.08
CA ASP A 412 21.62 35.11 -7.66
C ASP A 412 20.41 35.36 -6.75
N ASN A 413 19.22 35.56 -7.34
CA ASN A 413 18.03 35.84 -6.57
C ASN A 413 17.33 34.53 -6.17
N LEU A 414 17.52 34.13 -4.91
CA LEU A 414 16.93 32.92 -4.30
C LEU A 414 15.40 32.80 -4.44
N SER A 415 14.69 33.91 -4.68
CA SER A 415 13.23 33.91 -4.90
C SER A 415 12.82 33.53 -6.33
N THR A 416 13.72 33.67 -7.30
CA THR A 416 13.47 33.39 -8.72
C THR A 416 13.72 31.93 -9.07
N VAL A 417 13.06 31.45 -10.13
CA VAL A 417 13.36 30.15 -10.75
C VAL A 417 14.73 30.24 -11.41
N GLY A 418 15.62 29.30 -11.12
CA GLY A 418 16.98 29.36 -11.61
C GLY A 418 17.94 28.45 -10.85
N TYR A 419 19.21 28.55 -11.21
CA TYR A 419 20.29 27.87 -10.51
C TYR A 419 21.46 28.79 -10.24
N ASN A 420 22.32 28.42 -9.30
CA ASN A 420 23.68 28.91 -9.22
C ASN A 420 24.58 27.84 -8.59
N PHE A 421 25.65 27.46 -9.29
CA PHE A 421 26.64 26.49 -8.84
C PHE A 421 28.05 27.09 -8.73
N ARG A 422 28.21 28.39 -8.95
CA ARG A 422 29.49 29.10 -9.01
C ARG A 422 30.26 29.01 -7.69
N GLN A 423 31.53 29.43 -7.72
CA GLN A 423 32.37 29.49 -6.52
C GLN A 423 32.53 28.11 -5.85
N ASN A 424 32.50 27.05 -6.66
CA ASN A 424 32.93 25.71 -6.29
C ASN A 424 34.19 25.41 -7.11
N LYS A 425 35.36 25.68 -6.53
CA LYS A 425 36.63 25.76 -7.28
C LYS A 425 37.00 24.47 -8.02
N ASP A 426 36.70 23.32 -7.42
CA ASP A 426 37.09 22.00 -7.93
C ASP A 426 35.96 21.35 -8.76
N LEU A 427 34.81 22.01 -8.88
CA LEU A 427 33.74 21.62 -9.80
C LEU A 427 34.09 22.10 -11.20
N ILE A 428 33.75 21.32 -12.23
CA ILE A 428 34.07 21.68 -13.61
C ILE A 428 33.61 23.11 -13.95
N PHE A 429 34.51 23.87 -14.58
CA PHE A 429 34.33 25.30 -14.89
C PHE A 429 34.01 26.18 -13.67
N GLU A 430 34.51 25.81 -12.49
CA GLU A 430 34.22 26.49 -11.22
C GLU A 430 32.71 26.60 -10.91
N GLY A 431 31.93 25.65 -11.45
CA GLY A 431 30.48 25.62 -11.37
C GLY A 431 29.74 26.40 -12.46
N ASP A 432 30.38 26.71 -13.59
CA ASP A 432 29.69 27.23 -14.78
C ASP A 432 28.78 26.17 -15.42
N PHE A 433 27.59 26.00 -14.85
CA PHE A 433 26.61 25.06 -15.37
C PHE A 433 26.07 25.49 -16.74
N GLY A 434 26.11 26.77 -17.09
CA GLY A 434 25.74 27.28 -18.41
C GLY A 434 26.66 26.75 -19.52
N ARG A 435 27.98 26.83 -19.31
CA ARG A 435 28.98 26.24 -20.23
C ARG A 435 28.81 24.73 -20.34
N TRP A 436 28.64 24.06 -19.20
CA TRP A 436 28.33 22.62 -19.22
C TRP A 436 27.04 22.35 -19.99
N CYS A 437 25.99 23.17 -19.85
CA CYS A 437 24.73 23.08 -20.58
C CYS A 437 24.88 23.25 -22.10
N ALA A 438 25.83 24.08 -22.54
CA ALA A 438 26.22 24.24 -23.95
C ALA A 438 27.00 23.05 -24.53
N GLY A 439 27.34 22.04 -23.71
CA GLY A 439 28.03 20.82 -24.13
C GLY A 439 29.55 20.86 -23.90
N GLU A 440 30.08 21.96 -23.37
CA GLU A 440 31.51 22.05 -23.04
C GLU A 440 31.87 21.09 -21.89
N GLY A 441 33.03 20.46 -21.99
CA GLY A 441 33.57 19.64 -20.90
C GLY A 441 32.80 18.34 -20.60
N ARG A 442 31.80 17.97 -21.41
CA ARG A 442 31.12 16.68 -21.32
C ARG A 442 31.96 15.58 -21.98
N ALA A 443 32.10 14.45 -21.32
CA ALA A 443 32.48 13.21 -22.00
C ALA A 443 31.27 12.73 -22.82
N LYS A 444 31.51 12.14 -23.99
CA LYS A 444 30.45 11.64 -24.88
C LYS A 444 30.83 10.26 -25.40
N ALA A 445 30.58 9.22 -24.62
CA ALA A 445 30.92 7.86 -25.01
C ALA A 445 30.09 7.44 -26.23
N GLU A 446 30.76 7.08 -27.31
CA GLU A 446 30.14 6.45 -28.48
C GLU A 446 30.82 5.11 -28.78
N ILE A 447 30.01 4.10 -29.14
CA ILE A 447 30.48 2.79 -29.57
C ILE A 447 30.04 2.57 -31.02
N ILE A 448 30.99 2.27 -31.90
CA ILE A 448 30.75 1.73 -33.23
C ILE A 448 31.32 0.32 -33.26
N SER A 449 30.56 -0.65 -33.74
CA SER A 449 31.05 -2.03 -33.90
C SER A 449 30.88 -2.52 -35.33
N ASN A 450 31.65 -3.52 -35.74
CA ASN A 450 31.44 -4.24 -36.99
C ASN A 450 30.33 -5.31 -36.90
N ALA A 451 29.54 -5.31 -35.82
CA ALA A 451 28.43 -6.21 -35.64
C ALA A 451 27.21 -5.81 -36.49
N PRO A 452 26.34 -6.76 -36.87
CA PRO A 452 26.41 -8.20 -36.54
C PRO A 452 27.56 -8.93 -37.26
N LEU A 453 28.09 -10.03 -36.69
CA LEU A 453 29.20 -10.80 -37.29
C LEU A 453 29.04 -12.33 -37.09
N CYS A 454 29.68 -13.15 -37.92
CA CYS A 454 29.64 -14.62 -37.79
C CYS A 454 30.51 -15.13 -36.63
N GLU A 455 30.17 -16.32 -36.12
CA GLU A 455 31.06 -17.05 -35.20
C GLU A 455 32.41 -17.34 -35.88
N GLY A 456 33.50 -17.12 -35.16
CA GLY A 456 34.87 -17.23 -35.69
C GLY A 456 35.41 -15.98 -36.38
N SER A 457 34.59 -14.94 -36.60
CA SER A 457 35.05 -13.62 -37.06
C SER A 457 35.60 -12.76 -35.91
N ASP A 458 36.44 -11.78 -36.26
CA ASP A 458 36.96 -10.81 -35.29
C ASP A 458 35.91 -9.72 -35.00
N LEU A 459 35.55 -9.53 -33.74
CA LEU A 459 34.72 -8.40 -33.29
C LEU A 459 35.61 -7.17 -33.10
N ILE A 460 35.29 -6.10 -33.82
CA ILE A 460 35.96 -4.81 -33.72
C ILE A 460 35.02 -3.85 -32.99
N LEU A 461 35.46 -3.37 -31.84
CA LEU A 461 34.79 -2.32 -31.09
C LEU A 461 35.60 -1.03 -31.26
N ASN A 462 34.95 0.05 -31.66
CA ASN A 462 35.57 1.37 -31.75
C ASN A 462 34.91 2.30 -30.75
N GLY A 463 35.70 2.79 -29.79
CA GLY A 463 35.27 3.76 -28.78
C GLY A 463 35.70 5.18 -29.16
N SER A 464 34.84 6.17 -28.92
CA SER A 464 35.21 7.58 -29.09
C SER A 464 34.65 8.47 -27.96
N GLY A 465 35.08 9.73 -27.95
CA GLY A 465 34.53 10.79 -27.08
C GLY A 465 35.10 10.88 -25.66
N GLY A 466 36.30 10.33 -25.44
CA GLY A 466 37.14 10.59 -24.28
C GLY A 466 38.63 10.38 -24.60
N LEU A 467 39.48 10.53 -23.59
CA LEU A 467 40.93 10.28 -23.64
C LEU A 467 41.31 8.92 -23.01
N ILE A 468 40.56 8.49 -22.00
CA ILE A 468 40.76 7.20 -21.31
C ILE A 468 39.54 6.33 -21.59
N PHE A 469 39.74 5.06 -21.91
CA PHE A 469 38.68 4.12 -22.27
C PHE A 469 38.70 2.93 -21.31
N SER A 470 37.52 2.44 -20.93
CA SER A 470 37.35 1.24 -20.10
C SER A 470 36.14 0.46 -20.58
N TRP A 471 36.38 -0.72 -21.13
CA TRP A 471 35.40 -1.65 -21.65
C TRP A 471 35.11 -2.77 -20.64
N SER A 472 33.85 -3.19 -20.57
CA SER A 472 33.42 -4.41 -19.88
C SER A 472 32.39 -5.18 -20.72
N GLY A 473 32.40 -6.52 -20.72
CA GLY A 473 31.50 -7.32 -21.56
C GLY A 473 31.26 -8.76 -21.07
N PRO A 474 30.64 -9.62 -21.91
CA PRO A 474 30.38 -11.03 -21.62
C PRO A 474 31.66 -11.79 -21.20
N GLN A 475 31.48 -12.89 -20.46
CA GLN A 475 32.58 -13.73 -19.94
C GLN A 475 33.65 -12.96 -19.12
N GLY A 476 33.26 -11.83 -18.51
CA GLY A 476 34.20 -10.99 -17.76
C GLY A 476 35.22 -10.28 -18.64
N TYR A 477 34.92 -10.06 -19.92
CA TYR A 477 35.75 -9.29 -20.82
C TYR A 477 36.01 -7.88 -20.26
N ASN A 478 37.27 -7.44 -20.26
CA ASN A 478 37.67 -6.09 -19.88
C ASN A 478 38.79 -5.58 -20.79
N SER A 479 38.80 -4.29 -21.15
CA SER A 479 39.88 -3.67 -21.94
C SER A 479 40.01 -2.18 -21.67
N VAL A 480 41.22 -1.63 -21.77
CA VAL A 480 41.49 -0.18 -21.68
C VAL A 480 41.87 0.45 -23.02
N GLN A 481 41.87 -0.33 -24.09
CA GLN A 481 42.16 0.17 -25.44
C GLN A 481 40.97 0.98 -25.97
N GLN A 482 41.26 2.01 -26.76
CA GLN A 482 40.21 2.77 -27.44
C GLN A 482 39.41 1.88 -28.40
N ASN A 483 40.11 1.12 -29.25
CA ASN A 483 39.52 0.27 -30.27
C ASN A 483 39.97 -1.20 -30.09
N PRO A 484 39.41 -1.94 -29.12
CA PRO A 484 39.80 -3.32 -28.92
C PRO A 484 39.24 -4.24 -30.02
N VAL A 485 40.01 -5.29 -30.32
CA VAL A 485 39.60 -6.36 -31.24
C VAL A 485 39.55 -7.67 -30.46
N ILE A 486 38.44 -8.40 -30.56
CA ILE A 486 38.27 -9.74 -30.00
C ILE A 486 38.33 -10.72 -31.16
N SER A 487 39.43 -11.46 -31.25
CA SER A 487 39.63 -12.39 -32.37
C SER A 487 38.80 -13.65 -32.23
N SER A 488 38.25 -14.12 -33.36
CA SER A 488 37.47 -15.34 -33.49
C SER A 488 36.39 -15.53 -32.41
N VAL A 489 35.39 -14.65 -32.38
CA VAL A 489 34.36 -14.67 -31.33
C VAL A 489 33.51 -15.95 -31.36
N SER A 490 33.23 -16.52 -30.19
CA SER A 490 32.31 -17.66 -30.01
C SER A 490 30.89 -17.20 -29.64
N SER A 491 29.93 -18.14 -29.67
CA SER A 491 28.53 -17.88 -29.28
C SER A 491 28.37 -17.17 -27.93
N ASP A 492 29.25 -17.46 -26.98
CA ASP A 492 29.16 -17.01 -25.58
C ASP A 492 29.73 -15.61 -25.36
N GLN A 493 30.34 -15.01 -26.40
CA GLN A 493 30.89 -13.67 -26.41
C GLN A 493 29.96 -12.63 -27.07
N PHE A 494 28.82 -13.08 -27.61
CA PHE A 494 27.73 -12.19 -28.03
C PHE A 494 26.97 -11.67 -26.80
N GLY A 495 26.59 -10.39 -26.80
CA GLY A 495 25.94 -9.76 -25.65
C GLY A 495 26.25 -8.28 -25.48
N LYS A 496 26.05 -7.76 -24.27
CA LYS A 496 26.20 -6.33 -23.95
C LYS A 496 27.66 -5.99 -23.63
N TYR A 497 28.26 -5.12 -24.41
CA TYR A 497 29.56 -4.48 -24.13
C TYR A 497 29.31 -3.03 -23.69
N THR A 498 29.86 -2.67 -22.53
CA THR A 498 29.74 -1.33 -21.93
C THR A 498 31.08 -0.61 -22.04
N LEU A 499 31.06 0.65 -22.48
CA LEU A 499 32.21 1.54 -22.58
C LEU A 499 32.04 2.69 -21.60
N ILE A 500 33.06 2.93 -20.79
CA ILE A 500 33.23 4.13 -19.99
C ILE A 500 34.38 4.94 -20.61
N VAL A 501 34.13 6.21 -20.95
CA VAL A 501 35.17 7.12 -21.44
C VAL A 501 35.39 8.24 -20.44
N THR A 502 36.65 8.64 -20.21
CA THR A 502 37.01 9.80 -19.38
C THR A 502 37.64 10.87 -20.25
N ASN A 503 37.15 12.10 -20.20
CA ASN A 503 37.70 13.22 -20.97
C ASN A 503 38.84 13.95 -20.23
N GLU A 504 39.38 15.01 -20.85
CA GLU A 504 40.45 15.86 -20.29
C GLU A 504 40.09 16.53 -18.96
N ASN A 505 38.80 16.76 -18.71
CA ASN A 505 38.29 17.34 -17.48
C ASN A 505 38.01 16.29 -16.39
N LYS A 506 38.46 15.05 -16.60
CA LYS A 506 38.21 13.89 -15.73
C LYS A 506 36.73 13.49 -15.62
N CYS A 507 35.86 14.03 -16.48
CA CYS A 507 34.47 13.61 -16.52
C CYS A 507 34.34 12.28 -17.24
N THR A 508 33.51 11.39 -16.70
CA THR A 508 33.21 10.10 -17.32
C THR A 508 31.84 10.11 -17.99
N ASP A 509 31.71 9.41 -19.11
CA ASP A 509 30.43 9.05 -19.71
C ASP A 509 30.38 7.54 -20.00
N THR A 510 29.20 6.95 -19.95
CA THR A 510 29.01 5.51 -20.09
C THR A 510 27.94 5.18 -21.12
N THR A 511 28.26 4.32 -22.07
CA THR A 511 27.34 3.82 -23.09
C THR A 511 27.51 2.31 -23.28
N PHE A 512 26.62 1.68 -24.05
CA PHE A 512 26.73 0.25 -24.34
C PHE A 512 26.27 -0.09 -25.76
N ALA A 513 26.82 -1.17 -26.29
CA ALA A 513 26.41 -1.80 -27.55
C ALA A 513 26.03 -3.26 -27.29
N ILE A 514 25.02 -3.76 -28.02
CA ILE A 514 24.62 -5.16 -28.00
C ILE A 514 25.15 -5.81 -29.27
N ILE A 515 26.03 -6.79 -29.13
CA ILE A 515 26.66 -7.52 -30.24
C ILE A 515 25.87 -8.79 -30.53
N GLN A 516 25.52 -9.00 -31.80
CA GLN A 516 24.69 -10.10 -32.29
C GLN A 516 25.34 -10.82 -33.48
N SER A 517 24.88 -12.04 -33.79
CA SER A 517 25.38 -12.86 -34.91
C SER A 517 24.58 -12.66 -36.21
N ILE A 518 25.21 -12.76 -37.40
CA ILE A 518 24.55 -12.70 -38.72
C ILE A 518 23.94 -14.06 -39.09
N GLY A 519 22.62 -14.08 -39.36
CA GLY A 519 21.99 -14.89 -40.41
C GLY A 519 21.85 -16.40 -40.18
N ILE A 520 20.62 -16.85 -39.99
CA ILE A 520 20.23 -18.26 -39.91
C ILE A 520 20.27 -18.86 -41.33
N VAL A 521 21.39 -19.45 -41.76
CA VAL A 521 21.43 -20.30 -42.97
C VAL A 521 20.86 -21.68 -42.66
N SER A 522 20.10 -22.24 -43.61
CA SER A 522 19.45 -23.54 -43.44
C SER A 522 19.65 -24.45 -44.65
N ALA A 523 19.76 -25.74 -44.39
CA ALA A 523 19.76 -26.78 -45.40
C ALA A 523 18.88 -27.93 -44.90
N SER A 524 18.05 -28.48 -45.79
CA SER A 524 17.13 -29.57 -45.50
C SER A 524 17.02 -30.53 -46.70
N GLY A 525 16.46 -31.71 -46.47
CA GLY A 525 16.20 -32.69 -47.53
C GLY A 525 14.99 -33.53 -47.18
N ASN A 526 14.44 -34.22 -48.17
CA ASN A 526 13.22 -35.03 -48.01
C ASN A 526 13.47 -36.44 -47.43
N GLY A 527 14.57 -36.65 -46.71
CA GLY A 527 14.86 -37.94 -46.07
C GLY A 527 13.94 -38.20 -44.86
N PRO A 528 13.58 -39.47 -44.57
CA PRO A 528 14.04 -40.70 -45.23
C PRO A 528 13.25 -41.07 -46.51
N VAL A 529 13.88 -41.79 -47.46
CA VAL A 529 13.35 -42.10 -48.81
C VAL A 529 13.21 -43.61 -49.09
N CYS A 530 12.26 -44.00 -49.95
CA CYS A 530 12.09 -45.38 -50.43
C CYS A 530 12.85 -45.63 -51.75
N GLU A 531 13.13 -46.90 -52.06
CA GLU A 531 13.78 -47.29 -53.32
C GLU A 531 12.92 -46.92 -54.53
N GLY A 532 13.51 -46.20 -55.48
CA GLY A 532 12.83 -45.67 -56.67
C GLY A 532 12.23 -44.27 -56.52
N VAL A 533 12.21 -43.67 -55.32
CA VAL A 533 11.67 -42.31 -55.09
C VAL A 533 12.71 -41.23 -55.41
N THR A 534 12.29 -40.01 -55.75
CA THR A 534 13.20 -38.87 -55.98
C THR A 534 13.68 -38.25 -54.66
N ILE A 535 15.00 -38.07 -54.48
CA ILE A 535 15.59 -37.30 -53.38
C ILE A 535 15.58 -35.80 -53.75
N GLU A 536 15.10 -34.95 -52.84
CA GLU A 536 15.09 -33.49 -52.96
C GLU A 536 15.94 -32.89 -51.84
N LEU A 537 16.93 -32.06 -52.21
CA LEU A 537 17.74 -31.27 -51.28
C LEU A 537 17.39 -29.79 -51.43
N LYS A 538 17.39 -29.04 -50.32
CA LYS A 538 17.07 -27.62 -50.29
C LYS A 538 18.07 -26.85 -49.42
N ALA A 539 18.50 -25.69 -49.87
CA ALA A 539 19.33 -24.76 -49.11
C ALA A 539 18.78 -23.34 -49.24
N ASP A 540 18.92 -22.52 -48.20
CA ASP A 540 18.43 -21.14 -48.20
C ASP A 540 19.35 -20.19 -47.40
N GLY A 541 19.24 -18.89 -47.70
CA GLY A 541 20.01 -17.83 -47.04
C GLY A 541 21.38 -17.52 -47.64
N GLY A 542 21.72 -18.06 -48.82
CA GLY A 542 22.97 -17.81 -49.55
C GLY A 542 22.80 -17.20 -50.94
N LEU A 543 23.91 -16.70 -51.51
CA LEU A 543 23.99 -16.20 -52.88
C LEU A 543 24.43 -17.27 -53.89
N SER A 544 25.25 -18.23 -53.45
CA SER A 544 25.62 -19.40 -54.25
C SER A 544 25.79 -20.64 -53.39
N TYR A 545 25.64 -21.81 -54.02
CA TYR A 545 25.55 -23.11 -53.35
C TYR A 545 26.46 -24.11 -54.05
N GLN A 546 27.13 -24.97 -53.29
CA GLN A 546 27.89 -26.12 -53.79
C GLN A 546 27.59 -27.35 -52.93
N TRP A 547 26.80 -28.26 -53.49
CA TRP A 547 26.48 -29.54 -52.87
C TRP A 547 27.52 -30.60 -53.23
N SER A 548 27.84 -31.44 -52.25
CA SER A 548 28.61 -32.68 -52.40
C SER A 548 27.91 -33.79 -51.60
N GLY A 549 28.01 -35.03 -52.04
CA GLY A 549 27.33 -36.13 -51.36
C GLY A 549 27.82 -37.52 -51.75
N PRO A 550 27.15 -38.57 -51.25
CA PRO A 550 27.47 -39.96 -51.51
C PRO A 550 27.53 -40.28 -53.01
N ASN A 551 28.29 -41.34 -53.35
CA ASN A 551 28.42 -41.87 -54.70
C ASN A 551 28.90 -40.85 -55.76
N GLY A 552 29.68 -39.85 -55.33
CA GLY A 552 30.26 -38.82 -56.20
C GLY A 552 29.30 -37.70 -56.61
N PHE A 553 28.15 -37.56 -55.94
CA PHE A 553 27.18 -36.51 -56.22
C PHE A 553 27.77 -35.10 -56.00
N SER A 554 27.57 -34.21 -56.97
CA SER A 554 27.85 -32.77 -56.82
C SER A 554 26.82 -31.92 -57.59
N SER A 555 26.51 -30.74 -57.07
CA SER A 555 25.58 -29.81 -57.74
C SER A 555 25.77 -28.36 -57.30
N THR A 556 25.61 -27.41 -58.22
CA THR A 556 25.68 -25.97 -57.91
C THR A 556 24.30 -25.32 -57.74
N LEU A 557 23.22 -26.11 -57.89
CA LEU A 557 21.85 -25.61 -57.75
C LEU A 557 21.53 -25.39 -56.27
N GLN A 558 20.72 -24.37 -55.96
CA GLN A 558 20.23 -24.13 -54.60
C GLN A 558 19.47 -25.36 -54.07
N ASN A 559 18.57 -25.91 -54.90
CA ASN A 559 17.72 -27.05 -54.55
C ASN A 559 17.83 -28.20 -55.59
N PRO A 560 18.86 -29.06 -55.51
CA PRO A 560 19.03 -30.15 -56.48
C PRO A 560 18.12 -31.36 -56.19
N VAL A 561 17.79 -32.12 -57.24
CA VAL A 561 16.96 -33.34 -57.17
C VAL A 561 17.68 -34.54 -57.80
N LEU A 562 17.59 -35.72 -57.17
CA LEU A 562 18.14 -36.98 -57.66
C LEU A 562 17.01 -37.98 -57.89
N LEU A 563 16.81 -38.41 -59.14
CA LEU A 563 15.73 -39.34 -59.51
C LEU A 563 16.11 -40.80 -59.20
N ASN A 564 15.10 -41.63 -58.92
CA ASN A 564 15.23 -43.08 -58.74
C ASN A 564 16.26 -43.47 -57.64
N ALA A 565 15.98 -43.08 -56.40
CA ALA A 565 16.87 -43.32 -55.27
C ALA A 565 17.17 -44.81 -55.09
N LYS A 566 18.45 -45.11 -54.86
CA LYS A 566 18.96 -46.46 -54.56
C LYS A 566 19.63 -46.48 -53.19
N PRO A 567 19.70 -47.64 -52.50
CA PRO A 567 20.32 -47.73 -51.16
C PRO A 567 21.77 -47.20 -51.10
N GLU A 568 22.50 -47.29 -52.19
CA GLU A 568 23.87 -46.74 -52.37
C GLU A 568 23.95 -45.19 -52.44
N MET A 569 22.80 -44.50 -52.51
CA MET A 569 22.70 -43.03 -52.41
C MET A 569 22.45 -42.56 -50.97
N GLU A 570 22.35 -43.49 -50.01
CA GLU A 570 22.25 -43.19 -48.59
C GLU A 570 23.53 -42.50 -48.08
N GLY A 571 23.35 -41.46 -47.27
CA GLY A 571 24.47 -40.78 -46.61
C GLY A 571 24.27 -39.29 -46.44
N THR A 572 25.35 -38.58 -46.12
CA THR A 572 25.31 -37.14 -45.79
C THR A 572 25.68 -36.30 -47.02
N TYR A 573 24.75 -35.44 -47.41
CA TYR A 573 24.93 -34.42 -48.42
C TYR A 573 25.35 -33.11 -47.73
N THR A 574 26.48 -32.55 -48.13
CA THR A 574 27.04 -31.31 -47.58
C THR A 574 26.86 -30.19 -48.59
N VAL A 575 26.27 -29.07 -48.18
CA VAL A 575 26.20 -27.84 -48.97
C VAL A 575 27.14 -26.78 -48.40
N GLU A 576 27.98 -26.25 -49.26
CA GLU A 576 28.72 -25.02 -49.05
C GLU A 576 27.87 -23.84 -49.55
N ILE A 577 27.42 -22.99 -48.63
CA ILE A 577 26.56 -21.83 -48.89
C ILE A 577 27.44 -20.58 -48.80
N LYS A 578 27.63 -19.86 -49.91
CA LYS A 578 28.35 -18.57 -49.92
C LYS A 578 27.37 -17.42 -49.85
N THR A 579 27.54 -16.54 -48.87
CA THR A 579 26.94 -15.20 -48.82
C THR A 579 27.96 -14.16 -49.33
N ASN A 580 27.61 -12.87 -49.36
CA ASN A 580 28.52 -11.81 -49.82
C ASN A 580 29.89 -11.85 -49.11
N ASP A 581 29.92 -12.28 -47.84
CA ASP A 581 31.10 -12.14 -46.97
C ASP A 581 31.49 -13.43 -46.20
N CYS A 582 30.79 -14.57 -46.38
CA CYS A 582 31.08 -15.82 -45.66
C CYS A 582 30.78 -17.09 -46.49
N THR A 583 31.45 -18.19 -46.15
CA THR A 583 31.21 -19.54 -46.68
C THR A 583 30.83 -20.46 -45.52
N ILE A 584 29.60 -20.99 -45.50
CA ILE A 584 29.09 -21.80 -44.40
C ILE A 584 28.75 -23.20 -44.91
N LEU A 585 29.19 -24.24 -44.20
CA LEU A 585 28.86 -25.63 -44.50
C LEU A 585 27.64 -26.10 -43.70
N LYS A 586 26.67 -26.71 -44.37
CA LYS A 586 25.53 -27.40 -43.75
C LYS A 586 25.40 -28.81 -44.27
N ASN A 587 25.00 -29.72 -43.39
CA ASN A 587 24.87 -31.13 -43.68
C ASN A 587 23.39 -31.53 -43.68
N VAL A 588 22.97 -32.28 -44.69
CA VAL A 588 21.65 -32.89 -44.83
C VAL A 588 21.85 -34.39 -44.97
N LYS A 589 21.29 -35.17 -44.03
CA LYS A 589 21.41 -36.62 -44.04
C LYS A 589 20.19 -37.24 -44.74
N ILE A 590 20.42 -38.13 -45.70
CA ILE A 590 19.39 -38.93 -46.36
C ILE A 590 19.54 -40.38 -45.92
N GLU A 591 18.45 -40.97 -45.43
CA GLU A 591 18.37 -42.34 -44.91
C GLU A 591 17.28 -43.12 -45.68
N PHE A 592 17.42 -44.44 -45.81
CA PHE A 592 16.40 -45.31 -46.43
C PHE A 592 15.46 -45.92 -45.38
N VAL A 593 14.15 -45.96 -45.67
CA VAL A 593 13.14 -46.43 -44.69
C VAL A 593 13.15 -47.97 -44.54
N LYS A 594 13.23 -48.47 -43.28
CA LYS A 594 13.10 -49.90 -42.90
C LYS A 594 11.64 -50.27 -42.52
N THR A 595 11.31 -51.56 -42.61
CA THR A 595 9.96 -52.18 -42.50
C THR A 595 9.19 -51.91 -41.20
N ALA A 596 7.85 -51.97 -41.26
CA ALA A 596 6.94 -51.84 -40.12
C ALA A 596 6.95 -53.10 -39.20
N ASP A 597 6.64 -52.91 -37.92
CA ASP A 597 6.59 -53.94 -36.87
C ASP A 597 5.36 -53.75 -35.96
N ILE A 598 4.89 -54.81 -35.28
CA ILE A 598 3.73 -54.74 -34.38
C ILE A 598 4.06 -55.19 -32.95
N SER A 599 3.43 -54.54 -31.97
CA SER A 599 3.64 -54.81 -30.55
C SER A 599 2.32 -54.79 -29.77
N SER A 600 2.24 -55.53 -28.67
CA SER A 600 1.11 -55.52 -27.74
C SER A 600 1.61 -55.30 -26.31
N ASN A 601 0.76 -54.80 -25.43
CA ASN A 601 1.04 -54.68 -24.00
C ASN A 601 0.78 -55.98 -23.22
N SER A 602 0.81 -57.14 -23.90
CA SER A 602 0.61 -58.44 -23.28
C SER A 602 1.80 -58.87 -22.41
N PRO A 603 1.59 -59.50 -21.23
CA PRO A 603 0.30 -59.91 -20.67
C PRO A 603 -0.50 -58.75 -20.04
N VAL A 604 -1.83 -58.76 -20.22
CA VAL A 604 -2.78 -57.73 -19.72
C VAL A 604 -3.66 -58.31 -18.62
N CYS A 605 -3.99 -57.58 -17.55
CA CYS A 605 -4.89 -58.07 -16.51
C CYS A 605 -6.37 -57.93 -16.88
N GLU A 606 -7.23 -58.86 -16.43
CA GLU A 606 -8.68 -58.79 -16.67
C GLU A 606 -9.27 -57.45 -16.14
N GLY A 607 -10.05 -56.77 -16.99
CA GLY A 607 -10.58 -55.43 -16.75
C GLY A 607 -9.71 -54.28 -17.29
N ASP A 608 -8.42 -54.53 -17.54
CA ASP A 608 -7.53 -53.54 -18.14
C ASP A 608 -7.64 -53.51 -19.67
N THR A 609 -7.07 -52.47 -20.26
CA THR A 609 -7.20 -52.20 -21.68
C THR A 609 -6.08 -52.88 -22.48
N ILE A 610 -6.44 -53.61 -23.53
CA ILE A 610 -5.46 -54.18 -24.47
C ILE A 610 -5.05 -53.06 -25.44
N LEU A 611 -3.75 -52.86 -25.55
CA LEU A 611 -3.12 -51.96 -26.51
C LEU A 611 -2.41 -52.80 -27.55
N LEU A 612 -2.88 -52.69 -28.78
CA LEU A 612 -2.17 -53.15 -29.96
C LEU A 612 -1.53 -51.93 -30.61
N ASN A 613 -0.35 -52.11 -31.19
CA ASN A 613 0.34 -51.02 -31.85
C ASN A 613 1.05 -51.53 -33.10
N VAL A 614 1.04 -50.68 -34.13
CA VAL A 614 1.91 -50.81 -35.29
C VAL A 614 2.92 -49.67 -35.28
N SER A 615 4.20 -50.02 -35.29
CA SER A 615 5.29 -49.09 -35.55
C SER A 615 5.65 -49.14 -37.04
N GLY A 616 5.54 -48.01 -37.74
CA GLY A 616 5.71 -47.91 -39.20
C GLY A 616 4.42 -48.16 -39.99
N GLY A 617 4.21 -47.47 -41.11
CA GLY A 617 2.89 -47.42 -41.81
C GLY A 617 2.29 -45.99 -41.89
N ILE A 618 1.41 -45.64 -42.84
CA ILE A 618 0.35 -44.60 -42.84
C ILE A 618 -0.99 -45.16 -42.38
N SER A 619 -1.43 -46.32 -42.88
CA SER A 619 -2.76 -46.87 -42.60
C SER A 619 -2.66 -48.33 -42.18
N VAL A 620 -3.61 -48.82 -41.38
CA VAL A 620 -3.66 -50.24 -40.99
C VAL A 620 -5.11 -50.74 -41.05
N SER A 621 -5.30 -52.06 -41.09
CA SER A 621 -6.56 -52.74 -40.78
C SER A 621 -6.30 -53.95 -39.88
N TRP A 622 -6.93 -53.97 -38.70
CA TRP A 622 -6.79 -54.98 -37.65
C TRP A 622 -8.00 -55.92 -37.60
N THR A 623 -7.76 -57.17 -37.21
CA THR A 623 -8.78 -58.18 -36.89
C THR A 623 -8.35 -59.04 -35.70
N GLY A 624 -9.29 -59.52 -34.88
CA GLY A 624 -8.98 -60.34 -33.70
C GLY A 624 -10.18 -61.05 -33.02
N PRO A 625 -9.95 -61.67 -31.85
CA PRO A 625 -10.95 -62.41 -31.06
C PRO A 625 -12.13 -61.52 -30.62
N ASN A 626 -13.22 -62.16 -30.18
CA ASN A 626 -14.48 -61.49 -29.78
C ASN A 626 -15.07 -60.55 -30.87
N SER A 627 -14.90 -60.91 -32.14
CA SER A 627 -15.37 -60.15 -33.33
C SER A 627 -14.73 -58.77 -33.48
N PHE A 628 -13.50 -58.58 -33.01
CA PHE A 628 -12.78 -57.31 -33.09
C PHE A 628 -12.28 -57.00 -34.51
N SER A 629 -12.50 -55.77 -34.98
CA SER A 629 -11.85 -55.20 -36.16
C SER A 629 -11.59 -53.70 -35.99
N SER A 630 -10.51 -53.16 -36.58
CA SER A 630 -10.18 -51.73 -36.47
C SER A 630 -9.18 -51.23 -37.52
N ASP A 631 -9.44 -50.09 -38.17
CA ASP A 631 -8.49 -49.48 -39.12
C ASP A 631 -7.54 -48.44 -38.47
N ILE A 632 -7.45 -48.46 -37.14
CA ILE A 632 -6.64 -47.55 -36.34
C ILE A 632 -5.27 -48.20 -36.08
N LYS A 633 -4.17 -47.44 -36.25
CA LYS A 633 -2.79 -47.95 -36.06
C LYS A 633 -2.51 -48.57 -34.71
N SER A 634 -3.02 -47.94 -33.67
CA SER A 634 -2.81 -48.38 -32.30
C SER A 634 -4.18 -48.50 -31.63
N PRO A 635 -4.96 -49.55 -31.98
CA PRO A 635 -6.31 -49.64 -31.48
C PRO A 635 -6.29 -50.05 -30.01
N VAL A 636 -7.23 -49.46 -29.28
CA VAL A 636 -7.39 -49.60 -27.84
C VAL A 636 -8.65 -50.43 -27.62
N ILE A 637 -8.52 -51.59 -26.99
CA ILE A 637 -9.67 -52.46 -26.67
C ILE A 637 -9.96 -52.30 -25.17
N PRO A 638 -10.96 -51.49 -24.80
CA PRO A 638 -11.27 -51.23 -23.40
C PRO A 638 -11.92 -52.44 -22.72
N VAL A 639 -11.53 -52.69 -21.47
CA VAL A 639 -12.07 -53.73 -20.57
C VAL A 639 -11.87 -55.16 -21.11
N SER A 640 -10.66 -55.69 -20.93
CA SER A 640 -10.32 -57.05 -21.34
C SER A 640 -11.06 -58.10 -20.51
N THR A 641 -11.65 -59.10 -21.18
CA THR A 641 -12.29 -60.27 -20.55
C THR A 641 -11.56 -61.53 -20.99
N LEU A 642 -11.68 -62.65 -20.28
CA LEU A 642 -11.04 -63.92 -20.69
C LEU A 642 -11.43 -64.41 -22.11
N LYS A 643 -12.47 -63.84 -22.75
CA LYS A 643 -12.86 -64.13 -24.15
C LYS A 643 -12.11 -63.30 -25.20
N SER A 644 -11.37 -62.28 -24.76
CA SER A 644 -10.51 -61.45 -25.61
C SER A 644 -9.08 -61.98 -25.70
N ASP A 645 -8.78 -63.10 -25.02
CA ASP A 645 -7.51 -63.80 -25.10
C ASP A 645 -7.34 -64.44 -26.49
N GLY A 646 -6.18 -64.23 -27.12
CA GLY A 646 -5.87 -64.82 -28.42
C GLY A 646 -5.15 -63.89 -29.40
N LYS A 647 -5.23 -64.26 -30.68
CA LYS A 647 -4.37 -63.73 -31.75
C LYS A 647 -4.99 -62.58 -32.54
N TYR A 648 -4.25 -61.49 -32.70
CA TYR A 648 -4.63 -60.30 -33.47
C TYR A 648 -3.76 -60.12 -34.72
N VAL A 649 -4.34 -59.67 -35.83
CA VAL A 649 -3.69 -59.54 -37.15
C VAL A 649 -3.85 -58.13 -37.70
N ALA A 650 -2.77 -57.51 -38.19
CA ALA A 650 -2.71 -56.16 -38.77
C ALA A 650 -2.24 -56.18 -40.23
N VAL A 651 -2.96 -55.48 -41.12
CA VAL A 651 -2.56 -55.20 -42.51
C VAL A 651 -2.17 -53.73 -42.64
N ILE A 652 -0.92 -53.41 -42.91
CA ILE A 652 -0.31 -52.08 -42.76
C ILE A 652 0.11 -51.53 -44.12
N LYS A 653 -0.09 -50.24 -44.38
CA LYS A 653 0.36 -49.53 -45.58
C LYS A 653 1.24 -48.36 -45.16
N ASN A 654 2.43 -48.09 -45.73
CA ASN A 654 3.39 -47.04 -45.29
C ASN A 654 3.29 -45.69 -46.01
N ALA A 655 4.13 -44.71 -45.59
CA ALA A 655 4.15 -43.28 -45.97
C ALA A 655 4.17 -43.02 -47.48
N ASP A 656 4.62 -44.04 -48.23
CA ASP A 656 4.81 -44.00 -49.66
C ASP A 656 3.89 -45.02 -50.40
N ASN A 657 2.80 -45.44 -49.73
CA ASN A 657 1.71 -46.30 -50.23
C ASN A 657 2.03 -47.80 -50.41
N CYS A 658 3.09 -48.34 -49.78
CA CYS A 658 3.45 -49.78 -49.80
C CYS A 658 2.73 -50.60 -48.71
N THR A 659 2.22 -51.82 -48.98
CA THR A 659 1.40 -52.64 -48.04
C THR A 659 2.12 -53.91 -47.51
N PHE A 660 1.96 -54.24 -46.21
CA PHE A 660 2.54 -55.36 -45.42
C PHE A 660 1.46 -55.99 -44.49
N SER A 661 1.66 -57.21 -43.94
CA SER A 661 0.72 -57.85 -42.98
C SER A 661 1.44 -58.64 -41.88
N LEU A 662 1.06 -58.45 -40.61
CA LEU A 662 1.73 -58.95 -39.39
C LEU A 662 0.71 -59.46 -38.33
N ASN A 663 1.10 -60.33 -37.38
CA ASN A 663 0.21 -60.84 -36.31
C ASN A 663 0.90 -60.98 -34.93
N ILE A 664 0.12 -60.84 -33.84
CA ILE A 664 0.59 -60.84 -32.44
C ILE A 664 -0.42 -61.51 -31.50
N ASP A 665 0.08 -62.24 -30.49
CA ASP A 665 -0.75 -62.91 -29.47
C ASP A 665 -0.90 -62.02 -28.22
N VAL A 666 -2.10 -62.02 -27.63
CA VAL A 666 -2.40 -61.32 -26.38
C VAL A 666 -2.90 -62.31 -25.34
N VAL A 667 -2.26 -62.31 -24.16
CA VAL A 667 -2.56 -63.16 -23.01
C VAL A 667 -3.22 -62.32 -21.92
N ILE A 668 -4.39 -62.73 -21.45
CA ILE A 668 -5.12 -62.06 -20.37
C ILE A 668 -4.95 -62.84 -19.06
N THR A 669 -4.40 -62.17 -18.06
CA THR A 669 -4.16 -62.74 -16.73
C THR A 669 -5.28 -62.31 -15.79
N LYS A 670 -5.96 -63.26 -15.16
CA LYS A 670 -7.01 -62.96 -14.17
C LYS A 670 -6.41 -62.17 -13.00
N ARG A 671 -7.07 -61.08 -12.60
CA ARG A 671 -6.64 -60.25 -11.46
C ARG A 671 -7.04 -60.97 -10.16
N GLU A 672 -6.11 -61.66 -9.52
CA GLU A 672 -6.33 -62.23 -8.17
C GLU A 672 -5.64 -61.37 -7.12
N ILE A 673 -6.31 -60.28 -6.69
CA ILE A 673 -5.96 -59.53 -5.49
C ILE A 673 -7.27 -59.12 -4.77
N PRO A 674 -7.32 -59.15 -3.41
CA PRO A 674 -8.54 -59.14 -2.60
C PRO A 674 -9.32 -57.83 -2.66
N ASP A 675 -10.64 -57.93 -2.70
CA ASP A 675 -11.58 -56.82 -2.63
C ASP A 675 -11.56 -56.18 -1.22
N PHE A 676 -11.20 -54.90 -1.15
CA PHE A 676 -11.31 -54.08 0.08
C PHE A 676 -12.77 -53.67 0.40
N ARG A 677 -13.76 -54.27 -0.26
CA ARG A 677 -15.20 -54.08 0.03
C ARG A 677 -15.96 -55.34 0.44
N ASP A 678 -15.28 -56.47 0.64
CA ASP A 678 -15.95 -57.67 1.15
C ASP A 678 -15.24 -58.25 2.39
N PHE A 679 -15.52 -57.65 3.55
CA PHE A 679 -15.38 -58.36 4.83
C PHE A 679 -16.55 -59.33 4.99
N SER A 680 -16.47 -60.46 4.28
CA SER A 680 -17.25 -61.66 4.59
C SER A 680 -16.32 -62.85 4.85
N GLY A 681 -15.39 -62.69 5.81
CA GLY A 681 -14.55 -63.78 6.29
C GLY A 681 -13.49 -63.33 7.29
N LEU A 682 -13.78 -63.44 8.58
CA LEU A 682 -12.80 -63.32 9.66
C LEU A 682 -11.97 -64.62 9.74
N CYS A 683 -10.64 -64.51 9.71
CA CYS A 683 -9.81 -65.45 10.46
C CYS A 683 -9.88 -65.02 11.94
N ASP A 684 -10.13 -65.97 12.85
CA ASP A 684 -10.44 -65.69 14.24
C ASP A 684 -9.44 -64.69 14.89
N ASN A 685 -9.98 -63.59 15.44
CA ASN A 685 -9.34 -62.52 16.25
C ASN A 685 -9.04 -61.13 15.63
N ALA A 686 -9.69 -60.69 14.55
CA ALA A 686 -9.57 -59.28 14.08
C ALA A 686 -10.82 -58.43 14.41
N GLN A 687 -10.64 -57.22 14.96
CA GLN A 687 -11.70 -56.26 15.33
C GLN A 687 -11.90 -55.19 14.23
N GLN A 688 -13.16 -54.84 13.94
CA GLN A 688 -13.58 -53.86 12.91
C GLN A 688 -13.78 -52.44 13.48
N VAL A 689 -13.44 -51.40 12.71
CA VAL A 689 -13.74 -49.98 12.98
C VAL A 689 -14.38 -49.35 11.73
N ASP A 690 -15.63 -48.89 11.82
CA ASP A 690 -16.41 -48.25 10.74
C ASP A 690 -16.29 -46.70 10.74
N LEU A 691 -16.36 -46.08 9.55
CA LEU A 691 -16.48 -44.62 9.34
C LEU A 691 -17.75 -44.28 8.50
N PRO A 692 -18.61 -43.32 8.89
CA PRO A 692 -19.94 -43.12 8.28
C PRO A 692 -20.09 -41.97 7.24
N GLY A 693 -20.83 -42.26 6.13
CA GLY A 693 -21.67 -41.36 5.27
C GLY A 693 -21.00 -40.65 4.07
N LEU A 694 -21.53 -40.52 2.83
CA LEU A 694 -22.85 -40.75 2.17
C LEU A 694 -22.98 -42.15 1.55
N ILE A 695 -24.13 -42.84 1.49
CA ILE A 695 -25.43 -42.48 0.89
C ILE A 695 -26.54 -43.25 1.65
N ASP A 696 -27.69 -42.62 1.93
CA ASP A 696 -28.90 -43.33 2.32
C ASP A 696 -29.43 -44.18 1.15
N THR A 697 -29.34 -45.50 1.26
CA THR A 697 -30.52 -46.37 1.14
C THR A 697 -30.49 -47.40 2.25
N TYR A 698 -31.54 -47.36 3.07
CA TYR A 698 -31.84 -48.32 4.12
C TYR A 698 -31.98 -49.75 3.56
N SER A 699 -31.21 -50.68 4.09
CA SER A 699 -31.63 -51.95 4.71
C SER A 699 -30.35 -52.70 5.10
N GLY A 700 -30.17 -53.31 6.27
CA GLY A 700 -31.02 -53.52 7.42
C GLY A 700 -30.29 -54.53 8.33
N THR A 701 -30.22 -54.20 9.62
CA THR A 701 -29.92 -55.05 10.79
C THR A 701 -28.69 -55.97 10.77
N TRP A 702 -27.71 -55.62 11.60
CA TRP A 702 -27.06 -56.62 12.46
C TRP A 702 -27.37 -56.34 13.92
N GLN A 703 -28.07 -57.26 14.58
CA GLN A 703 -27.95 -57.58 16.00
C GLN A 703 -28.30 -59.06 16.11
N GLY A 704 -27.35 -59.90 16.48
CA GLY A 704 -27.15 -60.26 17.88
C GLY A 704 -26.82 -61.75 17.87
N THR A 705 -25.86 -62.21 18.66
CA THR A 705 -25.69 -61.97 20.09
C THR A 705 -24.27 -61.42 20.35
N GLY A 706 -23.96 -60.41 21.16
CA GLY A 706 -24.52 -59.74 22.35
C GLY A 706 -23.26 -59.15 23.04
N VAL A 707 -23.13 -57.86 23.36
CA VAL A 707 -23.79 -57.14 24.45
C VAL A 707 -23.89 -55.64 24.10
N SER A 708 -25.01 -55.08 24.54
CA SER A 708 -25.46 -53.69 24.60
C SER A 708 -24.42 -52.57 24.73
N GLY A 709 -24.69 -51.47 24.02
CA GLY A 709 -24.90 -50.18 24.68
C GLY A 709 -23.86 -49.08 24.46
N ILE A 710 -24.37 -47.97 23.92
CA ILE A 710 -24.20 -46.60 24.43
C ILE A 710 -22.93 -45.80 24.01
N SER A 711 -23.23 -44.63 23.42
CA SER A 711 -22.56 -43.30 23.36
C SER A 711 -21.07 -43.18 23.03
N GLN A 712 -20.66 -42.43 22.00
CA GLN A 712 -20.55 -40.96 21.93
C GLN A 712 -19.72 -40.31 23.05
N ASN A 713 -18.69 -39.56 22.61
CA ASN A 713 -17.81 -38.64 23.34
C ASN A 713 -16.72 -39.24 24.23
N GLN A 714 -15.48 -39.33 23.71
CA GLN A 714 -14.31 -38.95 24.51
C GLN A 714 -13.11 -38.51 23.66
N VAL A 715 -12.63 -37.31 23.97
CA VAL A 715 -11.39 -36.69 23.48
C VAL A 715 -10.19 -37.33 24.17
N PHE A 716 -9.11 -37.63 23.44
CA PHE A 716 -7.77 -37.73 24.02
C PHE A 716 -6.69 -37.11 23.11
N SER A 717 -5.84 -36.30 23.71
CA SER A 717 -4.50 -35.90 23.28
C SER A 717 -3.58 -36.04 24.50
N PRO A 718 -2.24 -36.01 24.37
CA PRO A 718 -1.35 -36.88 23.57
C PRO A 718 -0.31 -37.56 24.50
N VAL A 719 0.73 -38.19 23.90
CA VAL A 719 2.02 -38.64 24.50
C VAL A 719 2.14 -40.15 24.78
N GLY A 720 3.19 -40.78 24.21
CA GLY A 720 3.78 -41.99 24.81
C GLY A 720 4.42 -43.00 23.87
N LEU A 721 5.59 -42.66 23.32
CA LEU A 721 6.73 -43.53 23.01
C LEU A 721 6.53 -44.96 22.44
N LYS A 722 7.10 -45.14 21.24
CA LYS A 722 8.01 -46.23 20.82
C LYS A 722 7.80 -47.61 21.45
N GLY A 723 7.34 -48.55 20.64
CA GLY A 723 7.51 -49.98 20.87
C GLY A 723 6.92 -50.76 19.72
N LEU A 724 7.76 -51.27 18.83
CA LEU A 724 7.41 -52.25 17.80
C LEU A 724 6.62 -53.40 18.42
N GLN A 725 5.42 -53.69 17.90
CA GLN A 725 5.01 -55.07 17.65
C GLN A 725 4.25 -55.12 16.33
N ASN A 726 4.90 -55.75 15.35
CA ASN A 726 4.33 -56.15 14.07
C ASN A 726 3.05 -56.96 14.33
N LEU A 727 1.91 -56.46 13.87
CA LEU A 727 0.77 -57.32 13.54
C LEU A 727 0.95 -57.72 12.07
N GLU A 728 1.40 -58.95 11.86
CA GLU A 728 1.47 -59.58 10.54
C GLU A 728 0.05 -59.93 10.08
N PHE A 729 -0.34 -59.44 8.90
CA PHE A 729 -1.55 -59.87 8.21
C PHE A 729 -1.19 -60.86 7.12
N VAL A 730 -1.79 -62.05 7.18
CA VAL A 730 -1.63 -63.12 6.20
C VAL A 730 -2.84 -63.08 5.26
N PRO A 731 -2.67 -62.86 3.96
CA PRO A 731 -3.80 -62.86 3.03
C PRO A 731 -4.40 -64.27 2.88
N VAL A 732 -5.71 -64.33 2.71
CA VAL A 732 -6.47 -65.55 2.43
C VAL A 732 -6.92 -65.51 0.97
N SER A 733 -6.64 -66.58 0.23
CA SER A 733 -7.20 -66.83 -1.09
C SER A 733 -7.85 -68.21 -1.07
N ASP A 734 -9.07 -68.36 -1.60
CA ASP A 734 -9.88 -69.60 -1.59
C ASP A 734 -10.08 -70.27 -0.22
N GLY A 735 -10.26 -69.49 0.85
CA GLY A 735 -10.60 -70.00 2.17
C GLY A 735 -9.46 -70.70 2.92
N ARG A 736 -8.18 -70.52 2.51
CA ARG A 736 -7.00 -70.89 3.30
C ARG A 736 -5.95 -69.76 3.33
N CYS A 737 -5.29 -69.61 4.47
CA CYS A 737 -4.26 -68.59 4.70
C CYS A 737 -2.99 -68.88 3.88
N VAL A 738 -2.47 -67.92 3.11
CA VAL A 738 -1.26 -68.07 2.28
C VAL A 738 -0.23 -66.97 2.63
N GLY A 739 0.99 -67.37 3.00
CA GLY A 739 2.10 -66.50 3.45
C GLY A 739 2.76 -65.62 2.37
N PRO A 740 3.75 -64.77 2.72
CA PRO A 740 3.89 -63.43 2.14
C PRO A 740 4.67 -63.40 0.81
N LEU A 741 4.13 -62.69 -0.18
CA LEU A 741 4.84 -62.26 -1.39
C LEU A 741 5.25 -60.77 -1.22
N LYS A 742 6.55 -60.50 -1.34
CA LYS A 742 7.18 -59.19 -1.08
C LYS A 742 7.22 -58.32 -2.34
N THR A 743 6.81 -57.06 -2.26
CA THR A 743 6.86 -56.09 -3.37
C THR A 743 7.08 -54.65 -2.85
N ASP A 744 7.93 -53.86 -3.54
CA ASP A 744 8.24 -52.45 -3.22
C ASP A 744 7.33 -51.47 -4.00
N ILE A 745 6.94 -50.33 -3.41
CA ILE A 745 6.06 -49.29 -4.01
C ILE A 745 6.68 -47.88 -3.86
N PHE A 746 6.54 -47.04 -4.89
CA PHE A 746 7.00 -45.64 -4.92
C PHE A 746 5.83 -44.65 -5.10
N VAL A 747 5.86 -43.47 -4.46
CA VAL A 747 4.82 -42.42 -4.53
C VAL A 747 5.46 -41.04 -4.79
N SER A 748 4.86 -40.20 -5.66
CA SER A 748 5.32 -38.83 -5.99
C SER A 748 4.17 -37.83 -6.17
N PHE A 749 4.40 -36.53 -5.91
CA PHE A 749 3.42 -35.43 -6.02
C PHE A 749 3.91 -34.31 -6.98
N LEU A 750 3.01 -33.73 -7.80
CA LEU A 750 3.31 -32.60 -8.71
C LEU A 750 2.16 -31.57 -8.72
N ASN A 751 2.46 -30.27 -8.57
CA ASN A 751 1.48 -29.15 -8.55
C ASN A 751 1.52 -28.36 -9.89
N ILE A 752 0.38 -27.92 -10.43
CA ILE A 752 0.28 -27.55 -11.87
C ILE A 752 -0.21 -26.09 -12.15
N SER A 753 -0.63 -25.24 -11.20
CA SER A 753 -0.71 -23.74 -11.36
C SER A 753 -1.42 -23.00 -10.19
N ALA A 754 -1.00 -21.76 -9.85
CA ALA A 754 -1.73 -20.84 -8.95
C ALA A 754 -1.49 -19.34 -9.23
N THR A 755 -2.53 -18.50 -9.14
CA THR A 755 -2.48 -17.01 -9.09
C THR A 755 -3.32 -16.52 -7.90
N GLU A 756 -2.75 -15.68 -7.03
CA GLU A 756 -3.44 -15.11 -5.85
C GLU A 756 -4.36 -13.93 -6.22
N GLN A 757 -5.60 -13.90 -5.68
CA GLN A 757 -6.52 -12.76 -5.74
C GLN A 757 -7.12 -12.48 -4.35
N SER A 758 -7.21 -11.19 -3.97
CA SER A 758 -7.75 -10.73 -2.68
C SER A 758 -9.30 -10.82 -2.58
N PRO A 759 -9.89 -10.98 -1.37
CA PRO A 759 -11.35 -11.13 -1.18
C PRO A 759 -12.15 -9.81 -1.29
N SER A 760 -13.40 -9.89 -1.78
CA SER A 760 -14.35 -8.75 -1.91
C SER A 760 -15.70 -9.03 -1.20
N ILE A 761 -16.33 -7.98 -0.68
CA ILE A 761 -17.69 -8.02 -0.07
C ILE A 761 -18.69 -7.58 -1.15
N ASP A 762 -19.74 -8.37 -1.40
CA ASP A 762 -20.78 -8.06 -2.39
C ASP A 762 -22.18 -8.16 -1.76
N ALA A 763 -23.08 -7.25 -2.13
CA ALA A 763 -24.42 -7.12 -1.54
C ALA A 763 -25.52 -7.15 -2.61
N GLY A 764 -26.17 -8.31 -2.77
CA GLY A 764 -27.38 -8.57 -3.59
C GLY A 764 -27.11 -8.77 -5.09
N ASP A 765 -27.83 -9.58 -5.86
CA ASP A 765 -29.10 -10.28 -5.65
C ASP A 765 -29.25 -11.45 -6.64
N SER A 766 -30.09 -12.42 -6.28
CA SER A 766 -30.79 -13.39 -7.14
C SER A 766 -30.00 -14.48 -7.91
N ASN A 767 -30.31 -15.73 -7.54
CA ASN A 767 -30.26 -16.95 -8.35
C ASN A 767 -28.90 -17.44 -8.89
N GLY A 768 -28.24 -18.22 -8.03
CA GLY A 768 -27.76 -19.55 -8.42
C GLY A 768 -26.28 -19.69 -8.71
N VAL A 769 -25.46 -19.84 -7.66
CA VAL A 769 -24.33 -20.78 -7.67
C VAL A 769 -24.16 -21.34 -6.25
N ILE A 770 -24.29 -22.67 -6.10
CA ILE A 770 -23.95 -23.41 -4.89
C ILE A 770 -22.42 -23.50 -4.82
N LEU A 771 -21.81 -23.05 -3.73
CA LEU A 771 -20.49 -23.52 -3.30
C LEU A 771 -20.48 -23.72 -1.78
N ILE A 772 -20.27 -24.98 -1.40
CA ILE A 772 -20.03 -25.51 -0.05
C ILE A 772 -18.66 -24.97 0.43
N GLN A 773 -18.43 -24.76 1.73
CA GLN A 773 -17.08 -24.49 2.30
C GLN A 773 -16.46 -25.78 2.89
N PRO A 774 -15.14 -25.83 3.11
CA PRO A 774 -14.53 -26.51 4.24
C PRO A 774 -14.01 -25.47 5.24
N GLU A 775 -14.41 -25.63 6.49
CA GLU A 775 -13.88 -24.90 7.63
C GLU A 775 -12.50 -25.40 8.04
N GLY A 776 -11.69 -24.53 8.65
CA GLY A 776 -10.67 -24.95 9.61
C GLY A 776 -9.21 -24.68 9.23
N ASN A 777 -8.55 -23.95 10.12
CA ASN A 777 -7.10 -23.77 10.19
C ASN A 777 -6.32 -25.09 10.20
N THR A 778 -5.25 -25.11 9.40
CA THR A 778 -4.01 -25.92 9.53
C THR A 778 -4.14 -27.28 10.20
N SER A 779 -4.57 -28.29 9.44
CA SER A 779 -4.36 -29.70 9.78
C SER A 779 -3.23 -30.27 8.91
N GLU A 780 -2.16 -30.73 9.56
CA GLU A 780 -1.09 -31.51 8.93
C GLU A 780 -1.68 -32.71 8.20
N LEU A 781 -1.52 -32.75 6.87
CA LEU A 781 -1.93 -33.91 6.09
C LEU A 781 -0.84 -34.99 6.22
N THR A 782 -1.02 -35.92 7.17
CA THR A 782 -0.18 -37.11 7.26
C THR A 782 -0.83 -38.24 6.46
N ILE A 783 -0.25 -38.63 5.33
CA ILE A 783 -0.72 -39.78 4.55
C ILE A 783 -0.10 -41.05 5.15
N LYS A 784 -0.93 -41.91 5.77
CA LYS A 784 -0.51 -43.24 6.24
C LYS A 784 -0.86 -44.29 5.20
N TYR A 785 0.10 -45.16 4.91
CA TYR A 785 -0.04 -46.32 4.03
C TYR A 785 -0.17 -47.59 4.90
N ASP A 786 -1.30 -48.28 4.83
CA ASP A 786 -1.64 -49.44 5.68
C ASP A 786 -1.50 -50.80 4.94
N GLY A 787 -0.50 -50.89 4.05
CA GLY A 787 -0.10 -52.12 3.36
C GLY A 787 1.23 -52.69 3.86
N PRO A 788 1.51 -53.99 3.68
CA PRO A 788 2.74 -54.61 4.21
C PRO A 788 3.98 -54.03 3.54
N VAL A 789 4.82 -53.33 4.30
CA VAL A 789 6.09 -52.78 3.80
C VAL A 789 7.15 -53.87 3.80
N VAL A 790 7.65 -54.26 2.62
CA VAL A 790 8.80 -55.17 2.53
C VAL A 790 9.85 -54.72 1.51
N GLY A 791 10.65 -53.71 1.91
CA GLY A 791 11.94 -53.36 1.32
C GLY A 791 12.45 -51.98 1.77
N THR A 792 13.78 -51.79 1.73
CA THR A 792 14.49 -50.62 2.28
C THR A 792 14.56 -49.46 1.28
N LEU A 793 13.92 -48.34 1.60
CA LEU A 793 14.15 -47.02 1.00
C LEU A 793 15.65 -46.67 1.05
N LYS A 794 16.29 -46.45 -0.10
CA LYS A 794 17.69 -46.01 -0.19
C LYS A 794 17.73 -44.51 -0.51
N ASP A 795 17.98 -43.75 0.55
CA ASP A 795 18.17 -42.29 0.62
C ASP A 795 19.17 -41.73 -0.41
N ILE A 796 18.86 -40.56 -0.97
CA ILE A 796 19.45 -39.25 -0.62
C ILE A 796 18.60 -38.21 -1.42
N SER A 797 18.00 -37.18 -0.84
CA SER A 797 18.44 -36.39 0.30
C SER A 797 17.30 -35.93 1.21
N THR A 798 17.32 -36.42 2.45
CA THR A 798 17.12 -35.67 3.70
C THR A 798 15.93 -34.70 3.77
N THR A 799 14.95 -35.12 4.58
CA THR A 799 13.62 -34.53 4.87
C THR A 799 12.62 -34.73 3.72
N PRO A 800 11.46 -35.41 3.94
CA PRO A 800 10.31 -35.11 3.11
C PRO A 800 10.16 -33.60 3.20
N ALA A 801 10.26 -32.89 2.08
CA ALA A 801 9.89 -31.49 2.07
C ALA A 801 8.48 -31.45 2.67
N GLU A 802 8.38 -30.99 3.93
CA GLU A 802 7.10 -30.62 4.50
C GLU A 802 6.58 -29.56 3.54
N ILE A 803 5.65 -29.93 2.66
CA ILE A 803 5.01 -28.95 1.79
C ILE A 803 3.99 -28.24 2.69
N LYS A 804 4.49 -27.34 3.52
CA LYS A 804 3.70 -26.38 4.27
C LYS A 804 3.22 -25.33 3.28
N ASN A 805 1.91 -25.07 3.29
CA ASN A 805 1.18 -24.12 2.44
C ASN A 805 0.87 -24.61 1.00
N LEU A 806 0.20 -25.75 0.87
CA LEU A 806 -0.45 -26.15 -0.39
C LEU A 806 -1.59 -25.18 -0.72
N SER A 807 -1.49 -24.50 -1.86
CA SER A 807 -2.55 -23.64 -2.40
C SER A 807 -3.64 -24.46 -3.09
N SER A 808 -4.82 -23.86 -3.28
CA SER A 808 -5.92 -24.52 -4.01
C SER A 808 -5.46 -24.97 -5.42
N GLY A 809 -5.68 -26.24 -5.75
CA GLY A 809 -5.35 -26.87 -7.03
C GLY A 809 -5.59 -28.39 -6.99
N ASP A 810 -5.49 -29.03 -8.16
CA ASP A 810 -5.59 -30.49 -8.28
C ASP A 810 -4.21 -31.16 -8.15
N TYR A 811 -4.13 -32.21 -7.35
CA TYR A 811 -2.89 -32.96 -7.08
C TYR A 811 -3.10 -34.43 -7.47
N LEU A 812 -2.16 -35.02 -8.20
CA LEU A 812 -2.23 -36.43 -8.63
C LEU A 812 -1.34 -37.29 -7.73
N ILE A 813 -1.86 -38.43 -7.27
CA ILE A 813 -1.14 -39.43 -6.47
C ILE A 813 -1.12 -40.74 -7.26
N SER A 814 0.03 -41.40 -7.35
CA SER A 814 0.17 -42.68 -8.07
C SER A 814 0.94 -43.70 -7.24
N ALA A 815 0.46 -44.95 -7.22
CA ALA A 815 1.14 -46.12 -6.68
C ALA A 815 1.33 -47.18 -7.78
N THR A 816 2.43 -47.92 -7.76
CA THR A 816 2.77 -48.88 -8.83
C THR A 816 3.28 -50.16 -8.22
N ASP A 817 2.76 -51.31 -8.68
CA ASP A 817 3.25 -52.61 -8.26
C ASP A 817 4.47 -53.09 -9.08
N ILE A 818 5.02 -54.26 -8.72
CA ILE A 818 6.24 -54.81 -9.35
C ILE A 818 6.06 -55.33 -10.78
N TYR A 819 4.82 -55.50 -11.25
CA TYR A 819 4.54 -55.87 -12.64
C TYR A 819 4.25 -54.64 -13.49
N GLY A 820 4.30 -53.44 -12.90
CA GLY A 820 4.10 -52.16 -13.57
C GLY A 820 2.64 -51.75 -13.67
N CYS A 821 1.74 -52.38 -12.92
CA CYS A 821 0.35 -51.94 -12.82
C CYS A 821 0.31 -50.71 -11.90
N ILE A 822 -0.04 -49.56 -12.50
CA ILE A 822 -0.14 -48.26 -11.82
C ILE A 822 -1.60 -48.05 -11.42
N ASP A 823 -1.84 -47.76 -10.15
CA ASP A 823 -3.09 -47.18 -9.70
C ASP A 823 -2.87 -45.71 -9.34
N THR A 824 -3.74 -44.83 -9.81
CA THR A 824 -3.60 -43.38 -9.63
C THR A 824 -4.88 -42.80 -9.12
N ALA A 825 -4.77 -41.92 -8.12
CA ALA A 825 -5.87 -41.18 -7.54
C ALA A 825 -5.56 -39.68 -7.61
N THR A 826 -6.46 -38.91 -8.22
CA THR A 826 -6.39 -37.44 -8.21
C THR A 826 -7.09 -36.92 -6.96
N VAL A 827 -6.38 -36.11 -6.19
CA VAL A 827 -6.88 -35.38 -5.02
C VAL A 827 -6.93 -33.89 -5.34
N THR A 828 -8.14 -33.36 -5.51
CA THR A 828 -8.39 -31.93 -5.64
C THR A 828 -8.37 -31.26 -4.27
N ILE A 829 -7.52 -30.27 -4.08
CA ILE A 829 -7.52 -29.41 -2.89
C ILE A 829 -8.10 -28.05 -3.30
N GLN A 830 -9.34 -27.72 -2.95
CA GLN A 830 -9.91 -26.39 -3.18
C GLN A 830 -10.08 -25.65 -1.85
N TYR A 831 -9.43 -24.49 -1.70
CA TYR A 831 -9.82 -23.52 -0.68
C TYR A 831 -11.04 -22.75 -1.19
N LEU A 832 -12.21 -23.08 -0.66
CA LEU A 832 -13.44 -22.37 -0.98
C LEU A 832 -13.44 -21.03 -0.22
N ARG A 833 -13.64 -19.92 -0.94
CA ARG A 833 -13.72 -18.56 -0.38
C ARG A 833 -14.80 -18.53 0.72
N PRO A 834 -14.59 -17.93 1.90
CA PRO A 834 -15.71 -17.62 2.79
C PRO A 834 -16.49 -16.43 2.22
N PHE A 835 -17.60 -16.72 1.53
CA PHE A 835 -18.61 -15.72 1.21
C PHE A 835 -19.65 -15.67 2.33
N TYR A 836 -20.00 -14.45 2.78
CA TYR A 836 -21.03 -14.21 3.77
C TYR A 836 -22.24 -13.61 3.07
N PHE A 837 -23.40 -14.28 3.15
CA PHE A 837 -24.63 -13.73 2.58
C PHE A 837 -25.39 -12.93 3.64
N ILE A 838 -25.50 -11.62 3.40
CA ILE A 838 -26.33 -10.72 4.23
C ILE A 838 -27.55 -10.30 3.40
N PRO A 839 -28.78 -10.62 3.84
CA PRO A 839 -29.98 -10.17 3.14
C PRO A 839 -30.05 -8.64 3.10
N ASN A 840 -30.27 -8.08 1.92
CA ASN A 840 -30.54 -6.65 1.72
C ASN A 840 -32.05 -6.37 1.53
N VAL A 841 -32.88 -7.41 1.40
CA VAL A 841 -34.35 -7.35 1.35
C VAL A 841 -34.96 -8.52 2.14
N VAL A 842 -35.97 -8.25 2.98
CA VAL A 842 -36.75 -9.26 3.72
C VAL A 842 -38.25 -8.95 3.59
N SER A 843 -39.07 -9.97 3.37
CA SER A 843 -40.53 -9.84 3.19
C SER A 843 -41.27 -10.57 4.32
N PRO A 844 -42.12 -9.89 5.12
CA PRO A 844 -42.85 -10.52 6.22
C PRO A 844 -43.90 -11.58 5.79
N GLU A 845 -44.08 -11.83 4.49
CA GLU A 845 -45.14 -12.70 3.98
C GLU A 845 -44.73 -14.19 3.99
N SER A 846 -45.71 -15.07 4.20
CA SER A 846 -45.54 -16.42 4.78
C SER A 846 -45.00 -17.51 3.84
N ASP A 847 -44.16 -17.17 2.86
CA ASP A 847 -43.60 -18.13 1.88
C ASP A 847 -42.31 -18.81 2.35
N SER A 848 -41.86 -18.54 3.58
CA SER A 848 -40.76 -19.20 4.31
C SER A 848 -39.34 -19.04 3.74
N GLU A 849 -39.20 -18.49 2.54
CA GLU A 849 -37.91 -18.10 1.96
C GLU A 849 -37.82 -16.56 1.91
N ASN A 850 -37.07 -15.98 2.84
CA ASN A 850 -36.80 -14.53 3.03
C ASN A 850 -37.70 -13.75 4.02
N SER A 851 -38.32 -14.44 4.97
CA SER A 851 -39.12 -13.79 6.03
C SER A 851 -38.35 -13.36 7.30
N ARG A 852 -37.03 -13.59 7.36
CA ARG A 852 -36.18 -13.29 8.53
C ARG A 852 -34.80 -12.81 8.10
N PHE A 853 -34.22 -11.87 8.84
CA PHE A 853 -32.82 -11.48 8.70
C PHE A 853 -31.94 -12.44 9.52
N TYR A 854 -31.21 -13.30 8.82
CA TYR A 854 -30.18 -14.15 9.43
C TYR A 854 -29.01 -14.31 8.48
N LEU A 855 -27.82 -14.43 9.07
CA LEU A 855 -26.58 -14.58 8.32
C LEU A 855 -26.41 -16.02 7.86
N LYS A 856 -26.02 -16.22 6.59
CA LYS A 856 -25.62 -17.54 6.06
C LYS A 856 -24.16 -17.51 5.63
N GLY A 857 -23.43 -18.54 6.04
CA GLY A 857 -22.01 -18.76 5.73
C GLY A 857 -21.40 -19.77 6.70
N SER A 858 -20.18 -20.20 6.44
CA SER A 858 -19.38 -21.04 7.35
C SER A 858 -18.11 -20.28 7.76
N ASN A 859 -17.37 -20.76 8.77
CA ASN A 859 -16.19 -20.11 9.39
C ASN A 859 -16.45 -18.84 10.25
N ILE A 860 -17.67 -18.66 10.78
CA ILE A 860 -17.97 -17.63 11.80
C ILE A 860 -18.40 -18.35 13.08
N PHE A 861 -17.73 -18.05 14.19
CA PHE A 861 -18.03 -18.67 15.48
C PHE A 861 -19.29 -18.08 16.10
N SER A 862 -19.43 -16.76 16.03
CA SER A 862 -20.59 -16.01 16.48
C SER A 862 -20.67 -14.65 15.81
N TYR A 863 -21.85 -14.04 15.85
CA TYR A 863 -22.04 -12.67 15.40
C TYR A 863 -22.91 -11.86 16.36
N ASP A 864 -22.66 -10.56 16.41
CA ASP A 864 -23.55 -9.59 17.03
C ASP A 864 -24.31 -8.85 15.93
N LEU A 865 -25.63 -8.76 16.04
CA LEU A 865 -26.48 -8.03 15.13
C LEU A 865 -27.25 -6.94 15.87
N SER A 866 -27.00 -5.69 15.49
CA SER A 866 -27.79 -4.55 15.91
C SER A 866 -28.46 -3.91 14.69
N VAL A 867 -29.79 -3.82 14.68
CA VAL A 867 -30.59 -3.19 13.63
C VAL A 867 -31.22 -1.92 14.18
N TYR A 868 -31.15 -0.86 13.39
CA TYR A 868 -31.65 0.47 13.73
C TYR A 868 -32.68 0.94 12.71
N ASP A 869 -33.71 1.62 13.21
CA ASP A 869 -34.64 2.33 12.35
C ASP A 869 -33.98 3.55 11.69
N ARG A 870 -34.69 4.21 10.77
CA ARG A 870 -34.19 5.39 10.05
C ARG A 870 -33.87 6.61 10.94
N TRP A 871 -34.22 6.57 12.22
CA TRP A 871 -33.94 7.61 13.21
C TRP A 871 -32.77 7.23 14.14
N GLY A 872 -32.18 6.05 13.96
CA GLY A 872 -31.04 5.56 14.73
C GLY A 872 -31.41 4.90 16.05
N ASN A 873 -32.70 4.57 16.29
CA ASN A 873 -33.10 3.83 17.47
C ASN A 873 -32.92 2.32 17.24
N PRO A 874 -32.39 1.55 18.21
CA PRO A 874 -32.24 0.11 18.06
C PRO A 874 -33.62 -0.57 18.07
N VAL A 875 -33.92 -1.28 16.99
CA VAL A 875 -35.14 -2.10 16.86
C VAL A 875 -34.87 -3.58 17.11
N PHE A 876 -33.61 -3.99 17.00
CA PHE A 876 -33.11 -5.31 17.37
C PHE A 876 -31.65 -5.19 17.78
N ASP A 877 -31.25 -5.81 18.89
CA ASP A 877 -29.85 -5.81 19.33
C ASP A 877 -29.59 -7.08 20.12
N GLU A 878 -28.90 -8.02 19.48
CA GLU A 878 -28.61 -9.32 20.07
C GLU A 878 -27.17 -9.72 19.77
N LYS A 879 -26.53 -10.35 20.76
CA LYS A 879 -25.08 -10.60 20.78
C LYS A 879 -24.78 -12.07 20.95
N ASN A 880 -23.59 -12.49 20.50
CA ASN A 880 -23.12 -13.87 20.53
C ASN A 880 -24.10 -14.84 19.86
N MET A 881 -24.75 -14.39 18.79
CA MET A 881 -25.68 -15.19 18.03
C MET A 881 -24.91 -16.28 17.27
N MET A 882 -25.40 -17.52 17.32
CA MET A 882 -24.77 -18.66 16.66
C MET A 882 -25.26 -18.79 15.21
N ILE A 883 -24.39 -19.21 14.30
CA ILE A 883 -24.79 -19.51 12.92
C ILE A 883 -25.76 -20.69 12.90
N ASN A 884 -26.83 -20.55 12.10
CA ASN A 884 -27.92 -21.52 11.89
C ASN A 884 -28.95 -21.71 13.02
N ASP A 885 -28.89 -20.96 14.13
CA ASP A 885 -30.02 -20.93 15.07
C ASP A 885 -31.15 -20.07 14.50
N ARG A 886 -32.17 -20.73 13.93
CA ARG A 886 -33.34 -20.06 13.34
C ARG A 886 -34.18 -19.29 14.37
N ASN A 887 -33.95 -19.48 15.67
CA ASN A 887 -34.66 -18.77 16.72
C ASN A 887 -34.01 -17.42 17.08
N SER A 888 -32.72 -17.25 16.76
CA SER A 888 -31.96 -16.01 16.97
C SER A 888 -31.81 -15.28 15.63
N ALA A 889 -32.91 -14.76 15.11
CA ALA A 889 -32.94 -14.00 13.86
C ALA A 889 -33.92 -12.84 14.02
N TRP A 890 -33.62 -11.68 13.44
CA TRP A 890 -34.60 -10.59 13.45
C TRP A 890 -35.71 -10.90 12.46
N ILE A 891 -36.95 -10.93 12.95
CA ILE A 891 -38.15 -11.18 12.15
C ILE A 891 -38.92 -9.87 12.07
N PRO A 892 -38.88 -9.13 10.94
CA PRO A 892 -39.68 -7.93 10.79
C PRO A 892 -41.16 -8.29 10.71
N THR A 893 -42.00 -7.48 11.33
CA THR A 893 -43.46 -7.62 11.26
C THR A 893 -44.01 -6.90 10.02
N ILE A 894 -45.27 -7.18 9.66
CA ILE A 894 -45.97 -6.48 8.55
C ILE A 894 -45.98 -4.94 8.71
N ASN A 895 -45.81 -4.42 9.94
CA ASN A 895 -45.77 -2.99 10.22
C ASN A 895 -44.39 -2.36 10.00
N ASP A 896 -43.33 -3.15 9.84
CA ASP A 896 -41.95 -2.70 9.75
C ASP A 896 -41.51 -2.40 8.30
N LYS A 897 -42.40 -1.93 7.42
CA LYS A 897 -42.07 -1.64 6.00
C LYS A 897 -41.18 -0.39 5.89
N GLY A 898 -40.00 -0.53 5.28
CA GLY A 898 -39.04 0.57 5.11
C GLY A 898 -37.59 0.11 5.08
N VAL A 899 -36.65 1.07 5.02
CA VAL A 899 -35.20 0.79 5.03
C VAL A 899 -34.65 0.94 6.45
N PHE A 900 -33.98 -0.10 6.92
CA PHE A 900 -33.31 -0.17 8.22
C PHE A 900 -31.81 -0.27 8.01
N VAL A 901 -31.02 0.18 8.99
CA VAL A 901 -29.55 0.11 8.93
C VAL A 901 -29.09 -0.88 9.99
N TYR A 902 -28.16 -1.77 9.63
CA TYR A 902 -27.61 -2.75 10.56
C TYR A 902 -26.11 -2.53 10.77
N VAL A 903 -25.67 -2.92 11.96
CA VAL A 903 -24.28 -3.10 12.34
C VAL A 903 -24.09 -4.57 12.67
N LEU A 904 -23.16 -5.21 11.97
CA LEU A 904 -22.88 -6.63 12.12
C LEU A 904 -21.42 -6.81 12.53
N LYS A 905 -21.19 -7.45 13.68
CA LYS A 905 -19.84 -7.78 14.15
C LYS A 905 -19.65 -9.28 14.08
N LEU A 906 -18.74 -9.73 13.23
CA LEU A 906 -18.47 -11.12 12.92
C LEU A 906 -17.19 -11.57 13.63
N GLU A 907 -17.26 -12.67 14.37
CA GLU A 907 -16.08 -13.31 14.93
C GLU A 907 -15.67 -14.49 14.04
N THR A 908 -14.55 -14.34 13.33
CA THR A 908 -14.06 -15.31 12.35
C THR A 908 -12.70 -15.85 12.76
N ILE A 909 -12.23 -16.90 12.09
CA ILE A 909 -10.91 -17.51 12.30
C ILE A 909 -9.75 -16.51 12.04
N GLU A 910 -9.98 -15.48 11.22
CA GLU A 910 -9.03 -14.40 10.93
C GLU A 910 -9.11 -13.20 11.91
N GLY A 911 -9.99 -13.27 12.91
CA GLY A 911 -10.29 -12.20 13.87
C GLY A 911 -11.66 -11.56 13.70
N ILE A 912 -11.91 -10.48 14.44
CA ILE A 912 -13.18 -9.75 14.46
C ILE A 912 -13.29 -8.80 13.26
N LYS A 913 -14.34 -8.94 12.45
CA LYS A 913 -14.68 -8.03 11.34
C LYS A 913 -16.00 -7.32 11.63
N VAL A 914 -16.13 -6.05 11.22
CA VAL A 914 -17.36 -5.26 11.38
C VAL A 914 -17.88 -4.82 10.02
N ALA A 915 -19.15 -5.08 9.75
CA ALA A 915 -19.85 -4.70 8.53
C ALA A 915 -21.04 -3.79 8.85
N TYR A 916 -21.34 -2.89 7.92
CA TYR A 916 -22.46 -1.95 8.00
C TYR A 916 -23.22 -2.00 6.69
N GLY A 917 -24.54 -1.99 6.75
CA GLY A 917 -25.37 -1.99 5.55
C GLY A 917 -26.81 -1.59 5.84
N SER A 918 -27.64 -1.58 4.81
CA SER A 918 -29.06 -1.35 4.93
C SER A 918 -29.86 -2.55 4.44
N ILE A 919 -30.98 -2.83 5.09
CA ILE A 919 -31.98 -3.77 4.62
C ILE A 919 -33.30 -3.07 4.35
N THR A 920 -33.92 -3.39 3.22
CA THR A 920 -35.28 -2.98 2.90
C THR A 920 -36.26 -4.07 3.32
N VAL A 921 -37.19 -3.74 4.22
CA VAL A 921 -38.34 -4.58 4.53
C VAL A 921 -39.49 -4.13 3.63
N ILE A 922 -39.93 -5.02 2.74
CA ILE A 922 -40.94 -4.73 1.69
C ILE A 922 -42.36 -5.11 2.09
#